data_AF-A0A0F9H429-F1
#
_entry.id   AF-A0A0F9H429-F1
#
_cell.length_a   1.000
_cell.length_b   1.000
_cell.length_c   1.000
_cell.angle_alpha   90.00
_cell.angle_beta   90.00
_cell.angle_gamma   90.00
#
_symmetry.space_group_name_H-M   'P 1'
#
loop_
_entity.id
_entity.type
_entity.pdbx_description
1 polymer ?
#
loop_
_entity_poly.entity_id
_entity_poly.type
_entity_poly.pdbx_seq_one_letter_code
_entity_poly.pdbx_strand_id
1 'polypeptide(L)'
;TAIGKRYIREQLLTPTMDITILNSRYDLIEQMRELYKEYENCLRSIADIEKKYRKMVLGTLHPYELADLRGTWSTIKSLLKMARKMFSISSKLIDDYECFYNEYTGNFDFAMMKKCKLRDVKGSFFLEGLNEELDEMDSRLLDGKKVLHKLAEDFSQWIEPYKECIVKVESTEKEGWYLSTTKTRFKKLPKDFTAAFTYHGKKYTIDWDDLELVNLKNTIKIRSPQIRRISHDIVSQRERMNQKITEEYLKILDHYSQDYGEMFMQLADTIAYIDFIYSAARVSVEYGYTRPHIKNKQKGVSYVNIKNIRHPIIEQINDEEEYITNDISLGIKEHYGSLIYGLNMCGKCFSKGTQILMANGRIKTVEDVRVGDKLMGDNFTHRNVLELARGRDQMYTIIPRTGDRFTVTSGHILCLMGRRYINTVWDKKCTRYRVRWIYNGIRCSESFSIYKYGSIKAAECAMEKLKQEIEELENDYIEITVEDYLKKATDFRLNYYLYTKPCNFSAQTVEIDPYILGYWLGDGSSAHAMIYTADKEIITRFHELLLQYGMDIFYKQDYAYSIKKINTIIVNNSPILNMRLGYKIIKRGQSWVVIWKGGKKTCYFNKYYKYPLLEATCYKKLLIMKAKIKPVANYLMWCLRRNNLLGNKHIPDQYKYNTRDVRLKLLAGVIDSDGYWNRYGYDIVLKSKQLMEDVIFVARSLGYNAYIKKTT
;
A
#
# COMPACT_ATOMS: atom_id res chain seq x y z
N THR A 1 -7.98 -22.09 -3.85
CA THR A 1 -8.22 -22.43 -5.28
C THR A 1 -9.56 -21.86 -5.76
N ALA A 2 -9.84 -21.86 -7.07
CA ALA A 2 -11.15 -21.47 -7.59
C ALA A 2 -12.28 -22.42 -7.15
N ILE A 3 -11.97 -23.72 -7.04
CA ILE A 3 -12.91 -24.77 -6.62
C ILE A 3 -13.28 -24.56 -5.15
N GLY A 4 -12.30 -24.39 -4.25
CA GLY A 4 -12.56 -24.12 -2.84
C GLY A 4 -13.34 -22.83 -2.59
N LYS A 5 -13.15 -21.78 -3.40
CA LYS A 5 -13.97 -20.55 -3.33
C LYS A 5 -15.44 -20.84 -3.63
N ARG A 6 -15.74 -21.69 -4.62
CA ARG A 6 -17.11 -22.12 -4.93
C ARG A 6 -17.69 -22.92 -3.76
N TYR A 7 -16.91 -23.86 -3.23
CA TYR A 7 -17.31 -24.70 -2.10
C TYR A 7 -17.60 -23.90 -0.82
N ILE A 8 -16.73 -22.94 -0.44
CA ILE A 8 -16.98 -22.06 0.72
C ILE A 8 -18.29 -21.28 0.54
N ARG A 9 -18.53 -20.74 -0.66
CA ARG A 9 -19.76 -20.00 -0.96
C ARG A 9 -21.00 -20.88 -0.79
N GLU A 10 -20.94 -22.13 -1.26
CA GLU A 10 -22.02 -23.09 -1.08
C GLU A 10 -22.25 -23.41 0.40
N GLN A 11 -21.19 -23.72 1.16
CA GLN A 11 -21.30 -24.02 2.59
C GLN A 11 -21.88 -22.86 3.42
N LEU A 12 -21.61 -21.60 3.03
CA LEU A 12 -22.21 -20.43 3.67
C LEU A 12 -23.71 -20.28 3.37
N LEU A 13 -24.16 -20.77 2.20
CA LEU A 13 -25.58 -20.75 1.82
C LEU A 13 -26.34 -21.94 2.42
N THR A 14 -25.66 -23.05 2.70
CA THR A 14 -26.25 -24.28 3.23
C THR A 14 -25.54 -24.74 4.53
N PRO A 15 -25.76 -24.05 5.67
CA PRO A 15 -25.13 -24.42 6.93
C PRO A 15 -25.62 -25.79 7.43
N THR A 16 -24.68 -26.65 7.81
CA THR A 16 -24.98 -27.98 8.36
C THR A 16 -25.43 -27.89 9.82
N MET A 17 -26.51 -28.59 10.16
CA MET A 17 -27.03 -28.67 11.55
C MET A 17 -26.58 -29.94 12.29
N ASP A 18 -25.93 -30.88 11.58
CA ASP A 18 -25.43 -32.12 12.15
C ASP A 18 -24.16 -31.87 12.98
N ILE A 19 -24.26 -32.16 14.27
CA ILE A 19 -23.23 -31.94 15.27
C ILE A 19 -22.02 -32.86 15.06
N THR A 20 -22.24 -34.06 14.52
CA THR A 20 -21.16 -35.01 14.24
C THR A 20 -20.26 -34.50 13.12
N ILE A 21 -20.87 -33.99 12.04
CA ILE A 21 -20.18 -33.38 10.89
C ILE A 21 -19.47 -32.09 11.29
N LEU A 22 -20.10 -31.26 12.14
CA LEU A 22 -19.46 -30.03 12.62
C LEU A 22 -18.22 -30.34 13.47
N ASN A 23 -18.32 -31.29 14.40
CA ASN A 23 -17.18 -31.66 15.24
C ASN A 23 -16.04 -32.27 14.44
N SER A 24 -16.33 -33.17 13.49
CA SER A 24 -15.28 -33.74 12.64
C SER A 24 -14.57 -32.67 11.80
N ARG A 25 -15.29 -31.66 11.29
CA ARG A 25 -14.70 -30.50 10.63
C ARG A 25 -13.80 -29.70 11.58
N TYR A 26 -14.24 -29.44 12.80
CA TYR A 26 -13.43 -28.72 13.79
C TYR A 26 -12.16 -29.49 14.18
N ASP A 27 -12.24 -30.82 14.30
CA ASP A 27 -11.07 -31.67 14.58
C ASP A 27 -10.04 -31.59 13.43
N LEU A 28 -10.50 -31.61 12.18
CA LEU A 28 -9.65 -31.45 11.01
C LEU A 28 -9.03 -30.04 10.93
N ILE A 29 -9.80 -29.00 11.25
CA ILE A 29 -9.30 -27.62 11.30
C ILE A 29 -8.19 -27.51 12.34
N GLU A 30 -8.38 -28.09 13.53
CA GLU A 30 -7.43 -28.07 14.63
C GLU A 30 -6.12 -28.76 14.27
N GLN A 31 -6.17 -29.95 13.65
CA GLN A 31 -4.99 -30.65 13.12
C GLN A 31 -4.28 -29.85 12.02
N MET A 32 -5.02 -29.15 11.17
CA MET A 32 -4.48 -28.36 10.06
C MET A 32 -3.77 -27.07 10.53
N ARG A 33 -4.00 -26.58 11.76
CA ARG A 33 -3.42 -25.31 12.26
C ARG A 33 -1.89 -25.30 12.30
N GLU A 34 -1.25 -26.45 12.46
CA GLU A 34 0.22 -26.55 12.47
C GLU A 34 0.80 -26.70 11.06
N LEU A 35 0.04 -27.33 10.15
CA LEU A 35 0.50 -27.73 8.82
C LEU A 35 0.05 -26.80 7.68
N TYR A 36 -0.78 -25.79 7.95
CA TYR A 36 -1.44 -25.00 6.89
C TYR A 36 -0.47 -24.39 5.86
N LYS A 37 0.75 -23.99 6.27
CA LYS A 37 1.77 -23.41 5.36
C LYS A 37 2.24 -24.41 4.29
N GLU A 38 2.33 -25.69 4.63
CA GLU A 38 2.73 -26.74 3.68
C GLU A 38 1.64 -26.97 2.62
N TYR A 39 0.39 -26.95 3.06
CA TYR A 39 -0.78 -27.06 2.18
C TYR A 39 -0.98 -25.82 1.30
N GLU A 40 -0.67 -24.62 1.80
CA GLU A 40 -0.78 -23.37 1.04
C GLU A 40 0.04 -23.38 -0.25
N ASN A 41 1.30 -23.81 -0.17
CA ASN A 41 2.20 -23.89 -1.33
C ASN A 41 1.65 -24.85 -2.39
N CYS A 42 1.06 -25.96 -1.95
CA CYS A 42 0.46 -26.94 -2.86
C CYS A 42 -0.83 -26.39 -3.50
N LEU A 43 -1.76 -25.89 -2.68
CA LEU A 43 -3.07 -25.40 -3.13
C LEU A 43 -2.97 -24.20 -4.07
N ARG A 44 -1.96 -23.34 -3.93
CA ARG A 44 -1.77 -22.17 -4.80
C ARG A 44 -1.40 -22.53 -6.24
N SER A 45 -0.74 -23.68 -6.45
CA SER A 45 -0.29 -24.17 -7.76
C SER A 45 -1.38 -24.94 -8.53
N ILE A 46 -2.50 -25.27 -7.86
CA ILE A 46 -3.56 -26.08 -8.45
C ILE A 46 -4.48 -25.22 -9.33
N ALA A 47 -4.55 -25.58 -10.61
CA ALA A 47 -5.49 -25.01 -11.56
C ALA A 47 -6.93 -25.52 -11.34
N ASP A 48 -7.91 -24.87 -11.97
CA ASP A 48 -9.33 -25.28 -11.88
C ASP A 48 -9.58 -26.56 -12.70
N ILE A 49 -9.33 -27.72 -12.08
CA ILE A 49 -9.46 -29.04 -12.72
C ILE A 49 -10.92 -29.34 -13.13
N GLU A 50 -11.90 -28.89 -12.36
CA GLU A 50 -13.32 -29.10 -12.63
C GLU A 50 -13.76 -28.39 -13.93
N LYS A 51 -13.28 -27.15 -14.13
CA LYS A 51 -13.49 -26.42 -15.39
C LYS A 51 -12.80 -27.09 -16.58
N LYS A 52 -11.63 -27.70 -16.37
CA LYS A 52 -10.86 -28.38 -17.43
C LYS A 52 -11.50 -29.69 -17.82
N TYR A 53 -11.94 -30.48 -16.84
CA TYR A 53 -12.73 -31.69 -17.05
C TYR A 53 -13.99 -31.41 -17.88
N ARG A 54 -14.76 -30.35 -17.56
CA ARG A 54 -15.91 -29.93 -18.38
C ARG A 54 -15.53 -29.62 -19.84
N LYS A 55 -14.36 -29.02 -20.08
CA LYS A 55 -13.86 -28.79 -21.45
C LYS A 55 -13.43 -30.08 -22.15
N MET A 56 -12.91 -31.07 -21.41
CA MET A 56 -12.56 -32.39 -21.96
C MET A 56 -13.83 -33.09 -22.45
N VAL A 57 -14.88 -33.15 -21.63
CA VAL A 57 -16.19 -33.73 -21.98
C VAL A 57 -16.80 -33.05 -23.22
N LEU A 58 -16.64 -31.73 -23.34
CA LEU A 58 -17.13 -30.97 -24.51
C LEU A 58 -16.21 -31.06 -25.75
N GLY A 59 -15.05 -31.72 -25.66
CA GLY A 59 -14.06 -31.79 -26.76
C GLY A 59 -13.46 -30.43 -27.14
N THR A 60 -13.53 -29.43 -26.25
CA THR A 60 -13.05 -28.05 -26.50
C THR A 60 -11.73 -27.73 -25.81
N LEU A 61 -11.14 -28.69 -25.10
CA LEU A 61 -9.86 -28.50 -24.44
C LEU A 61 -8.74 -28.43 -25.48
N HIS A 62 -7.93 -27.37 -25.44
CA HIS A 62 -6.79 -27.24 -26.33
C HIS A 62 -5.56 -28.01 -25.81
N PRO A 63 -4.67 -28.51 -26.69
CA PRO A 63 -3.46 -29.22 -26.28
C PRO A 63 -2.58 -28.41 -25.33
N TYR A 64 -2.33 -27.13 -25.60
CA TYR A 64 -1.54 -26.29 -24.69
C TYR A 64 -2.15 -26.20 -23.28
N GLU A 65 -3.49 -26.16 -23.18
CA GLU A 65 -4.20 -26.10 -21.90
C GLU A 65 -4.04 -27.39 -21.09
N LEU A 66 -3.95 -28.53 -21.79
CA LEU A 66 -3.68 -29.83 -21.19
C LEU A 66 -2.22 -29.89 -20.71
N ALA A 67 -1.25 -29.43 -21.52
CA ALA A 67 0.16 -29.40 -21.14
C ALA A 67 0.45 -28.55 -19.88
N ASP A 68 -0.28 -27.44 -19.71
CA ASP A 68 -0.17 -26.59 -18.53
C ASP A 68 -0.61 -27.30 -17.24
N LEU A 69 -1.48 -28.32 -17.33
CA LEU A 69 -1.93 -29.09 -16.17
C LEU A 69 -0.87 -30.05 -15.64
N ARG A 70 0.23 -30.29 -16.36
CA ARG A 70 1.32 -31.16 -15.88
C ARG A 70 1.82 -30.74 -14.49
N GLY A 71 2.00 -29.43 -14.28
CA GLY A 71 2.41 -28.90 -12.99
C GLY A 71 1.36 -29.18 -11.91
N THR A 72 0.10 -28.90 -12.21
CA THR A 72 -1.04 -29.16 -11.31
C THR A 72 -1.15 -30.63 -10.91
N TRP A 73 -1.04 -31.58 -11.85
CA TRP A 73 -1.07 -33.01 -11.54
C TRP A 73 0.10 -33.43 -10.64
N SER A 74 1.32 -32.97 -10.91
CA SER A 74 2.45 -33.27 -10.02
C SER A 74 2.22 -32.77 -8.59
N THR A 75 1.63 -31.58 -8.43
CA THR A 75 1.31 -31.02 -7.12
C THR A 75 0.15 -31.77 -6.44
N ILE A 76 -0.86 -32.18 -7.20
CA ILE A 76 -1.97 -33.00 -6.68
C ILE A 76 -1.44 -34.34 -6.15
N LYS A 77 -0.49 -34.98 -6.84
CA LYS A 77 0.15 -36.21 -6.35
C LYS A 77 0.79 -36.01 -4.98
N SER A 78 1.55 -34.92 -4.80
CA SER A 78 2.13 -34.58 -3.50
C SER A 78 1.07 -34.25 -2.44
N LEU A 79 0.01 -33.52 -2.82
CA LEU A 79 -1.09 -33.18 -1.92
C LEU A 79 -1.82 -34.43 -1.41
N LEU A 80 -2.19 -35.35 -2.30
CA LEU A 80 -2.87 -36.59 -1.95
C LEU A 80 -2.01 -37.44 -1.00
N LYS A 81 -0.69 -37.50 -1.22
CA LYS A 81 0.24 -38.22 -0.34
C LYS A 81 0.27 -37.65 1.08
N MET A 82 0.26 -36.32 1.22
CA MET A 82 0.25 -35.65 2.53
C MET A 82 -1.12 -35.77 3.21
N ALA A 83 -2.20 -35.57 2.46
CA ALA A 83 -3.57 -35.54 2.95
C ALA A 83 -4.15 -36.93 3.27
N ARG A 84 -3.53 -38.02 2.78
CA ARG A 84 -4.03 -39.40 2.89
C ARG A 84 -4.45 -39.80 4.29
N LYS A 85 -3.60 -39.55 5.29
CA LYS A 85 -3.86 -39.95 6.69
C LYS A 85 -4.91 -39.07 7.35
N MET A 86 -4.84 -37.76 7.12
CA MET A 86 -5.68 -36.77 7.82
C MET A 86 -7.12 -36.78 7.32
N PHE A 87 -7.33 -36.92 6.01
CA PHE A 87 -8.66 -36.88 5.38
C PHE A 87 -9.25 -38.27 5.08
N SER A 88 -8.58 -39.35 5.50
CA SER A 88 -8.98 -40.74 5.23
C SER A 88 -9.33 -40.97 3.75
N ILE A 89 -8.48 -40.46 2.85
CA ILE A 89 -8.72 -40.52 1.40
C ILE A 89 -8.77 -41.99 0.96
N SER A 90 -9.80 -42.34 0.18
CA SER A 90 -9.99 -43.68 -0.38
C SER A 90 -8.76 -44.14 -1.16
N SER A 91 -8.30 -45.37 -0.93
CA SER A 91 -7.19 -45.94 -1.71
C SER A 91 -7.54 -46.07 -3.19
N LYS A 92 -8.80 -46.39 -3.51
CA LYS A 92 -9.30 -46.48 -4.88
C LYS A 92 -9.04 -45.20 -5.67
N LEU A 93 -9.32 -44.04 -5.06
CA LEU A 93 -9.10 -42.73 -5.71
C LEU A 93 -7.62 -42.48 -6.01
N ILE A 94 -6.72 -42.93 -5.14
CA ILE A 94 -5.28 -42.78 -5.32
C ILE A 94 -4.80 -43.69 -6.45
N ASP A 95 -5.27 -44.94 -6.48
CA ASP A 95 -4.89 -45.92 -7.50
C ASP A 95 -5.38 -45.49 -8.89
N ASP A 96 -6.64 -45.06 -9.01
CA ASP A 96 -7.22 -44.53 -10.25
C ASP A 96 -6.46 -43.28 -10.74
N TYR A 97 -6.07 -42.40 -9.82
CA TYR A 97 -5.26 -41.22 -10.12
C TYR A 97 -3.86 -41.58 -10.61
N GLU A 98 -3.21 -42.59 -10.01
CA GLU A 98 -1.87 -43.03 -10.44
C GLU A 98 -1.91 -43.67 -11.83
N CYS A 99 -2.93 -44.47 -12.14
CA CYS A 99 -3.16 -45.00 -13.49
C CYS A 99 -3.30 -43.87 -14.52
N PHE A 100 -4.20 -42.92 -14.27
CA PHE A 100 -4.39 -41.75 -15.14
C PHE A 100 -3.08 -40.95 -15.30
N TYR A 101 -2.37 -40.68 -14.20
CA TYR A 101 -1.14 -39.90 -14.23
C TYR A 101 -0.05 -40.57 -15.07
N ASN A 102 0.09 -41.88 -14.97
CA ASN A 102 1.05 -42.65 -15.75
C ASN A 102 0.73 -42.60 -17.24
N GLU A 103 -0.52 -42.86 -17.62
CA GLU A 103 -0.98 -42.76 -19.02
C GLU A 103 -0.82 -41.34 -19.58
N TYR A 104 -1.21 -40.34 -18.80
CA TYR A 104 -1.05 -38.93 -19.16
C TYR A 104 0.41 -38.57 -19.44
N THR A 105 1.35 -39.04 -18.61
CA THR A 105 2.78 -38.79 -18.83
C THR A 105 3.39 -39.63 -19.95
N GLY A 106 2.82 -40.81 -20.23
CA GLY A 106 3.26 -41.73 -21.27
C GLY A 106 2.76 -41.38 -22.68
N ASN A 107 1.70 -40.59 -22.81
CA ASN A 107 1.09 -40.30 -24.10
C ASN A 107 1.64 -39.06 -24.82
N PHE A 108 2.30 -38.12 -24.12
CA PHE A 108 2.53 -36.78 -24.65
C PHE A 108 3.93 -36.21 -24.42
N ASP A 109 4.48 -35.57 -25.46
CA ASP A 109 5.58 -34.60 -25.34
C ASP A 109 5.03 -33.20 -25.01
N PHE A 110 5.08 -32.87 -23.73
CA PHE A 110 4.62 -31.58 -23.19
C PHE A 110 5.37 -30.36 -23.74
N ALA A 111 6.60 -30.50 -24.22
CA ALA A 111 7.38 -29.37 -24.75
C ALA A 111 6.84 -28.89 -26.11
N MET A 112 6.41 -29.84 -26.95
CA MET A 112 5.78 -29.55 -28.24
C MET A 112 4.31 -29.15 -28.06
N MET A 113 3.60 -29.80 -27.14
CA MET A 113 2.18 -29.54 -26.89
C MET A 113 1.90 -28.08 -26.46
N LYS A 114 2.79 -27.46 -25.67
CA LYS A 114 2.66 -26.04 -25.27
C LYS A 114 2.63 -25.05 -26.44
N LYS A 115 3.16 -25.43 -27.60
CA LYS A 115 3.23 -24.56 -28.79
C LYS A 115 2.05 -24.77 -29.73
N CYS A 116 1.17 -25.73 -29.46
CA CYS A 116 0.13 -26.19 -30.37
C CYS A 116 -1.27 -25.71 -29.98
N LYS A 117 -2.05 -25.31 -30.98
CA LYS A 117 -3.49 -25.05 -30.84
C LYS A 117 -4.26 -26.15 -31.57
N LEU A 118 -5.50 -26.41 -31.17
CA LEU A 118 -6.33 -27.47 -31.76
C LEU A 118 -6.60 -27.30 -33.28
N ARG A 119 -6.43 -26.09 -33.82
CA ARG A 119 -6.54 -25.81 -35.26
C ARG A 119 -5.20 -25.56 -35.97
N ASP A 120 -4.12 -25.40 -35.22
CA ASP A 120 -2.78 -25.11 -35.74
C ASP A 120 -1.75 -25.90 -34.94
N VAL A 121 -1.57 -27.14 -35.39
CA VAL A 121 -0.58 -28.07 -34.85
C VAL A 121 0.71 -27.91 -35.68
N LYS A 122 1.83 -27.61 -35.01
CA LYS A 122 3.11 -27.31 -35.66
C LYS A 122 4.01 -28.54 -35.86
N GLY A 123 3.64 -29.67 -35.28
CA GLY A 123 4.28 -30.99 -35.40
C GLY A 123 3.58 -32.01 -34.49
N SER A 124 3.96 -33.29 -34.56
CA SER A 124 3.48 -34.29 -33.61
C SER A 124 3.88 -33.93 -32.17
N PHE A 125 2.94 -34.10 -31.24
CA PHE A 125 3.17 -33.93 -29.81
C PHE A 125 2.98 -35.24 -29.03
N PHE A 126 2.82 -36.36 -29.74
CA PHE A 126 2.81 -37.70 -29.16
C PHE A 126 4.25 -38.21 -29.04
N LEU A 127 4.51 -39.09 -28.08
CA LEU A 127 5.80 -39.77 -27.98
C LEU A 127 5.95 -40.81 -29.11
N GLU A 128 7.18 -40.98 -29.61
CA GLU A 128 7.50 -41.91 -30.71
C GLU A 128 7.07 -43.35 -30.37
N GLY A 129 6.40 -44.02 -31.31
CA GLY A 129 5.94 -45.41 -31.15
C GLY A 129 4.50 -45.59 -30.63
N LEU A 130 3.76 -44.51 -30.36
CA LEU A 130 2.34 -44.58 -29.99
C LEU A 130 1.42 -44.72 -31.22
N ASN A 131 1.83 -44.19 -32.37
CA ASN A 131 1.05 -44.28 -33.60
C ASN A 131 1.97 -44.32 -34.83
N GLU A 132 2.16 -45.52 -35.38
CA GLU A 132 3.02 -45.78 -36.54
C GLU A 132 2.63 -44.95 -37.77
N GLU A 133 1.33 -44.64 -37.96
CA GLU A 133 0.86 -43.82 -39.08
C GLU A 133 1.34 -42.37 -38.95
N LEU A 134 1.29 -41.80 -37.74
CA LEU A 134 1.74 -40.43 -37.49
C LEU A 134 3.26 -40.31 -37.62
N ASP A 135 3.99 -41.29 -37.11
CA ASP A 135 5.45 -41.35 -37.21
C ASP A 135 5.91 -41.45 -38.68
N GLU A 136 5.19 -42.23 -39.50
CA GLU A 136 5.44 -42.30 -40.95
C GLU A 136 5.16 -40.96 -41.65
N MET A 137 4.08 -40.27 -41.30
CA MET A 137 3.74 -38.96 -41.85
C MET A 137 4.79 -37.89 -41.49
N ASP A 138 5.29 -37.89 -40.25
CA ASP A 138 6.36 -37.00 -39.81
C ASP A 138 7.67 -37.27 -40.56
N SER A 139 8.03 -38.54 -40.77
CA SER A 139 9.18 -38.94 -41.58
C SER A 139 9.07 -38.42 -43.02
N ARG A 140 7.91 -38.60 -43.66
CA ARG A 140 7.63 -38.08 -45.02
C ARG A 140 7.73 -36.55 -45.11
N LEU A 141 7.25 -35.83 -44.10
CA LEU A 141 7.39 -34.36 -44.03
C LEU A 141 8.85 -33.91 -43.86
N LEU A 142 9.62 -34.64 -43.06
CA LEU A 142 11.05 -34.37 -42.88
C LEU A 142 11.80 -34.59 -44.20
N ASP A 143 11.49 -35.66 -44.92
CA ASP A 143 12.10 -35.95 -46.22
C ASP A 143 11.74 -34.93 -47.30
N GLY A 144 10.48 -34.48 -47.34
CA GLY A 144 10.07 -33.37 -48.23
C GLY A 144 10.84 -32.07 -47.95
N LYS A 145 11.08 -31.73 -46.68
CA LYS A 145 11.91 -30.57 -46.31
C LYS A 145 13.38 -30.77 -46.69
N LYS A 146 13.95 -31.96 -46.49
CA LYS A 146 15.33 -32.28 -46.92
C LYS A 146 15.52 -32.08 -48.42
N VAL A 147 14.53 -32.48 -49.25
CA VAL A 147 14.56 -32.24 -50.70
C VAL A 147 14.65 -30.74 -51.02
N LEU A 148 13.88 -29.89 -50.34
CA LEU A 148 13.94 -28.43 -50.52
C LEU A 148 15.27 -27.83 -50.03
N HIS A 149 15.85 -28.37 -48.95
CA HIS A 149 17.16 -27.94 -48.46
C HIS A 149 18.29 -28.33 -49.41
N LYS A 150 18.26 -29.54 -49.98
CA LYS A 150 19.20 -29.97 -51.02
C LYS A 150 19.11 -29.11 -52.28
N LEU A 151 17.89 -28.78 -52.73
CA LEU A 151 17.68 -27.78 -53.78
C LEU A 151 18.36 -26.46 -53.41
N ALA A 152 18.13 -25.94 -52.19
CA ALA A 152 18.74 -24.68 -51.75
C ALA A 152 20.28 -24.73 -51.70
N GLU A 153 20.86 -25.88 -51.35
CA GLU A 153 22.30 -26.13 -51.37
C GLU A 153 22.85 -26.10 -52.79
N ASP A 154 22.22 -26.83 -53.73
CA ASP A 154 22.62 -26.82 -55.14
C ASP A 154 22.58 -25.41 -55.73
N PHE A 155 21.48 -24.67 -55.50
CA PHE A 155 21.40 -23.26 -55.90
C PHE A 155 22.47 -22.39 -55.22
N SER A 156 22.89 -22.70 -54.00
CA SER A 156 23.96 -21.96 -53.32
C SER A 156 25.34 -22.24 -53.94
N GLN A 157 25.63 -23.50 -54.31
CA GLN A 157 26.88 -23.88 -54.98
C GLN A 157 27.06 -23.19 -56.33
N TRP A 158 26.00 -23.07 -57.11
CA TRP A 158 26.04 -22.37 -58.41
C TRP A 158 26.20 -20.85 -58.30
N ILE A 159 25.78 -20.24 -57.18
CA ILE A 159 25.87 -18.78 -56.98
C ILE A 159 27.24 -18.37 -56.42
N GLU A 160 27.69 -18.99 -55.32
CA GLU A 160 29.04 -18.81 -54.78
C GLU A 160 29.54 -20.15 -54.19
N PRO A 161 30.46 -20.87 -54.87
CA PRO A 161 30.90 -22.22 -54.47
C PRO A 161 31.53 -22.31 -53.08
N TYR A 162 32.05 -21.19 -52.56
CA TYR A 162 32.85 -21.12 -51.34
C TYR A 162 32.04 -20.71 -50.09
N LYS A 163 30.71 -20.55 -50.20
CA LYS A 163 29.89 -20.02 -49.11
C LYS A 163 28.58 -20.78 -48.95
N GLU A 164 28.41 -21.42 -47.80
CA GLU A 164 27.21 -22.18 -47.46
C GLU A 164 25.99 -21.27 -47.17
N CYS A 165 24.77 -21.80 -47.36
CA CYS A 165 23.50 -21.19 -46.95
C CYS A 165 23.20 -19.81 -47.55
N ILE A 166 23.44 -19.62 -48.84
CA ILE A 166 23.12 -18.37 -49.55
C ILE A 166 21.64 -18.29 -49.88
N VAL A 167 21.09 -19.39 -50.36
CA VAL A 167 19.69 -19.53 -50.70
C VAL A 167 18.95 -20.09 -49.50
N LYS A 168 17.90 -19.40 -49.07
CA LYS A 168 17.12 -19.76 -47.90
C LYS A 168 15.78 -20.34 -48.32
N VAL A 169 15.41 -21.44 -47.70
CA VAL A 169 14.06 -22.02 -47.78
C VAL A 169 13.15 -21.21 -46.85
N GLU A 170 12.20 -20.48 -47.41
CA GLU A 170 11.22 -19.67 -46.67
C GLU A 170 9.80 -20.14 -46.97
N SER A 171 8.84 -19.83 -46.09
CA SER A 171 7.42 -20.14 -46.32
C SER A 171 6.51 -18.97 -46.01
N THR A 172 5.39 -18.92 -46.72
CA THR A 172 4.30 -17.96 -46.49
C THR A 172 2.95 -18.67 -46.52
N GLU A 173 1.99 -18.26 -45.69
CA GLU A 173 0.67 -18.90 -45.58
C GLU A 173 -0.11 -18.94 -46.90
N LYS A 174 0.05 -17.93 -47.77
CA LYS A 174 -0.68 -17.85 -49.06
C LYS A 174 -0.03 -18.62 -50.20
N GLU A 175 1.30 -18.78 -50.19
CA GLU A 175 2.06 -19.24 -51.36
C GLU A 175 2.88 -20.52 -51.08
N GLY A 176 2.88 -21.02 -49.85
CA GLY A 176 3.65 -22.19 -49.43
C GLY A 176 5.14 -21.90 -49.31
N TRP A 177 5.96 -22.93 -49.57
CA TRP A 177 7.42 -22.92 -49.48
C TRP A 177 8.05 -22.42 -50.79
N TYR A 178 9.06 -21.56 -50.68
CA TYR A 178 9.83 -21.01 -51.80
C TYR A 178 11.29 -20.82 -51.43
N LEU A 179 12.14 -20.66 -52.44
CA LEU A 179 13.56 -20.34 -52.26
C LEU A 179 13.76 -18.84 -52.36
N SER A 180 14.62 -18.28 -51.51
CA SER A 180 14.88 -16.84 -51.46
C SER A 180 16.38 -16.53 -51.46
N THR A 181 16.76 -15.50 -52.21
CA THR A 181 18.13 -14.98 -52.25
C THR A 181 18.12 -13.46 -52.48
N THR A 182 19.27 -12.80 -52.36
CA THR A 182 19.38 -11.35 -52.62
C THR A 182 19.49 -11.06 -54.11
N LYS A 183 18.96 -9.91 -54.56
CA LYS A 183 19.01 -9.49 -55.97
C LYS A 183 20.43 -9.44 -56.55
N THR A 184 21.39 -9.04 -55.74
CA THR A 184 22.80 -8.93 -56.14
C THR A 184 23.44 -10.30 -56.38
N ARG A 185 23.04 -11.30 -55.59
CA ARG A 185 23.58 -12.66 -55.68
C ARG A 185 22.92 -13.46 -56.79
N PHE A 186 21.61 -13.28 -56.99
CA PHE A 186 20.90 -13.92 -58.09
C PHE A 186 21.49 -13.57 -59.46
N LYS A 187 21.98 -12.34 -59.66
CA LYS A 187 22.64 -11.91 -60.91
C LYS A 187 23.91 -12.71 -61.27
N LYS A 188 24.50 -13.44 -60.30
CA LYS A 188 25.68 -14.27 -60.53
C LYS A 188 25.33 -15.65 -61.08
N LEU A 189 24.05 -16.04 -61.06
CA LEU A 189 23.60 -17.34 -61.58
C LEU A 189 23.68 -17.31 -63.11
N PRO A 190 24.46 -18.22 -63.75
CA PRO A 190 24.63 -18.21 -65.20
C PRO A 190 23.41 -18.83 -65.93
N LYS A 191 23.25 -18.48 -67.21
CA LYS A 191 22.04 -18.83 -68.00
C LYS A 191 21.98 -20.31 -68.42
N ASP A 192 23.08 -21.05 -68.27
CA ASP A 192 23.22 -22.50 -68.50
C ASP A 192 22.95 -23.32 -67.22
N PHE A 193 22.31 -22.70 -66.21
CA PHE A 193 21.99 -23.34 -64.95
C PHE A 193 20.96 -24.46 -65.12
N THR A 194 21.36 -25.66 -64.69
CA THR A 194 20.48 -26.81 -64.47
C THR A 194 20.79 -27.39 -63.09
N ALA A 195 19.86 -27.25 -62.15
CA ALA A 195 19.94 -27.95 -60.87
C ALA A 195 19.35 -29.35 -61.04
N ALA A 196 20.18 -30.39 -60.92
CA ALA A 196 19.76 -31.78 -61.03
C ALA A 196 20.32 -32.64 -59.89
N PHE A 197 19.44 -33.24 -59.09
CA PHE A 197 19.84 -34.26 -58.12
C PHE A 197 18.83 -35.40 -58.03
N THR A 198 19.29 -36.54 -57.53
CA THR A 198 18.47 -37.73 -57.29
C THR A 198 18.30 -37.92 -55.78
N TYR A 199 17.06 -38.03 -55.31
CA TYR A 199 16.75 -38.33 -53.91
C TYR A 199 15.66 -39.41 -53.85
N HIS A 200 15.92 -40.49 -53.10
CA HIS A 200 15.10 -41.72 -53.08
C HIS A 200 14.70 -42.24 -54.48
N GLY A 201 15.64 -42.27 -55.43
CA GLY A 201 15.41 -42.79 -56.78
C GLY A 201 14.59 -41.87 -57.72
N LYS A 202 14.13 -40.71 -57.25
CA LYS A 202 13.47 -39.69 -58.10
C LYS A 202 14.46 -38.59 -58.47
N LYS A 203 14.54 -38.27 -59.77
CA LYS A 203 15.37 -37.19 -60.31
C LYS A 203 14.58 -35.87 -60.29
N TYR A 204 15.12 -34.87 -59.61
CA TYR A 204 14.62 -33.49 -59.61
C TYR A 204 15.51 -32.68 -60.54
N THR A 205 14.92 -31.95 -61.48
CA THR A 205 15.63 -31.15 -62.50
C THR A 205 14.94 -29.80 -62.67
N ILE A 206 15.65 -28.72 -62.42
CA ILE A 206 15.16 -27.35 -62.63
C ILE A 206 16.12 -26.66 -63.58
N ASP A 207 15.62 -26.35 -64.77
CA ASP A 207 16.35 -25.58 -65.78
C ASP A 207 16.06 -24.08 -65.64
N TRP A 208 16.91 -23.25 -66.24
CA TRP A 208 16.77 -21.80 -66.21
C TRP A 208 15.39 -21.30 -66.71
N ASP A 209 14.83 -21.97 -67.72
CA ASP A 209 13.54 -21.60 -68.33
C ASP A 209 12.33 -21.90 -67.42
N ASP A 210 12.49 -22.79 -66.43
CA ASP A 210 11.45 -23.16 -65.46
C ASP A 210 11.38 -22.20 -64.25
N LEU A 211 12.25 -21.18 -64.20
CA LEU A 211 12.36 -20.26 -63.07
C LEU A 211 11.36 -19.11 -63.17
N GLU A 212 10.42 -19.08 -62.23
CA GLU A 212 9.49 -17.98 -62.03
C GLU A 212 10.02 -17.06 -60.91
N LEU A 213 10.40 -15.83 -61.24
CA LEU A 213 11.03 -14.88 -60.31
C LEU A 213 10.06 -13.80 -59.86
N VAL A 214 9.89 -13.64 -58.55
CA VAL A 214 9.13 -12.52 -57.97
C VAL A 214 10.08 -11.57 -57.23
N ASN A 215 10.17 -10.34 -57.73
CA ASN A 215 11.04 -9.30 -57.17
C ASN A 215 10.42 -8.63 -55.93
N LEU A 216 11.08 -8.74 -54.78
CA LEU A 216 10.78 -7.95 -53.57
C LEU A 216 11.75 -6.76 -53.48
N LYS A 217 11.74 -5.95 -52.40
CA LYS A 217 12.64 -4.77 -52.29
C LYS A 217 14.12 -5.13 -52.44
N ASN A 218 14.64 -6.04 -51.60
CA ASN A 218 16.05 -6.45 -51.58
C ASN A 218 16.29 -7.93 -51.95
N THR A 219 15.24 -8.74 -51.96
CA THR A 219 15.27 -10.19 -52.20
C THR A 219 14.50 -10.58 -53.46
N ILE A 220 14.82 -11.75 -54.01
CA ILE A 220 14.10 -12.39 -55.11
C ILE A 220 13.55 -13.72 -54.58
N LYS A 221 12.26 -13.97 -54.81
CA LYS A 221 11.66 -15.29 -54.60
C LYS A 221 11.86 -16.10 -55.88
N ILE A 222 12.48 -17.26 -55.75
CA ILE A 222 12.67 -18.24 -56.82
C ILE A 222 11.58 -19.29 -56.68
N ARG A 223 10.84 -19.49 -57.77
CA ARG A 223 9.80 -20.53 -57.89
C ARG A 223 10.07 -21.36 -59.13
N SER A 224 9.53 -22.56 -59.13
CA SER A 224 9.53 -23.47 -60.28
C SER A 224 8.30 -24.38 -60.16
N PRO A 225 7.76 -24.92 -61.27
CA PRO A 225 6.73 -25.95 -61.23
C PRO A 225 7.09 -27.13 -60.31
N GLN A 226 8.36 -27.53 -60.26
CA GLN A 226 8.81 -28.62 -59.37
C GLN A 226 8.77 -28.21 -57.89
N ILE A 227 9.23 -26.99 -57.55
CA ILE A 227 9.19 -26.46 -56.18
C ILE A 227 7.74 -26.29 -55.71
N ARG A 228 6.84 -25.84 -56.59
CA ARG A 228 5.41 -25.72 -56.27
C ARG A 228 4.77 -27.08 -55.98
N ARG A 229 5.09 -28.13 -56.75
CA ARG A 229 4.62 -29.51 -56.49
C ARG A 229 5.09 -30.01 -55.12
N ILE A 230 6.39 -29.92 -54.84
CA ILE A 230 6.96 -30.31 -53.54
C ILE A 230 6.34 -29.49 -52.39
N SER A 231 6.17 -28.19 -52.58
CA SER A 231 5.52 -27.31 -51.60
C SER A 231 4.06 -27.71 -51.36
N HIS A 232 3.28 -27.96 -52.41
CA HIS A 232 1.89 -28.40 -52.30
C HIS A 232 1.78 -29.75 -51.60
N ASP A 233 2.67 -30.69 -51.90
CA ASP A 233 2.73 -31.99 -51.24
C ASP A 233 3.04 -31.83 -49.75
N ILE A 234 4.03 -31.01 -49.36
CA ILE A 234 4.34 -30.74 -47.95
C ILE A 234 3.16 -30.09 -47.23
N VAL A 235 2.48 -29.11 -47.85
CA VAL A 235 1.33 -28.44 -47.24
C VAL A 235 0.16 -29.41 -47.07
N SER A 236 -0.19 -30.17 -48.10
CA SER A 236 -1.29 -31.14 -48.06
C SER A 236 -1.05 -32.28 -47.08
N GLN A 237 0.18 -32.82 -47.01
CA GLN A 237 0.54 -33.83 -46.01
C GLN A 237 0.47 -33.27 -44.59
N ARG A 238 0.89 -32.01 -44.39
CA ARG A 238 0.80 -31.35 -43.09
C ARG A 238 -0.65 -31.12 -42.66
N GLU A 239 -1.53 -30.73 -43.58
CA GLU A 239 -2.96 -30.59 -43.29
C GLU A 239 -3.59 -31.92 -42.88
N ARG A 240 -3.31 -33.00 -43.62
CA ARG A 240 -3.77 -34.36 -43.28
C ARG A 240 -3.24 -34.81 -41.93
N MET A 241 -1.96 -34.56 -41.65
CA MET A 241 -1.35 -34.88 -40.36
C MET A 241 -2.02 -34.11 -39.23
N ASN A 242 -2.29 -32.81 -39.41
CA ASN A 242 -2.98 -32.00 -38.41
C ASN A 242 -4.41 -32.49 -38.13
N GLN A 243 -5.14 -32.91 -39.17
CA GLN A 243 -6.46 -33.52 -39.01
C GLN A 243 -6.38 -34.81 -38.19
N LYS A 244 -5.48 -35.73 -38.57
CA LYS A 244 -5.29 -37.01 -37.88
C LYS A 244 -4.84 -36.83 -36.42
N ILE A 245 -3.88 -35.94 -36.16
CA ILE A 245 -3.46 -35.60 -34.79
C ILE A 245 -4.64 -35.08 -33.96
N THR A 246 -5.49 -34.25 -34.55
CA THR A 246 -6.66 -33.71 -33.85
C THR A 246 -7.68 -34.81 -33.54
N GLU A 247 -7.91 -35.73 -34.48
CA GLU A 247 -8.78 -36.89 -34.28
C GLU A 247 -8.28 -37.80 -33.16
N GLU A 248 -7.00 -38.19 -33.19
CA GLU A 248 -6.42 -39.05 -32.15
C GLU A 248 -6.39 -38.35 -30.78
N TYR A 249 -6.12 -37.04 -30.76
CA TYR A 249 -6.20 -36.26 -29.53
C TYR A 249 -7.62 -36.23 -28.95
N LEU A 250 -8.64 -36.05 -29.78
CA LEU A 250 -10.04 -36.06 -29.34
C LEU A 250 -10.46 -37.44 -28.83
N LYS A 251 -9.99 -38.54 -29.45
CA LYS A 251 -10.22 -39.89 -28.94
C LYS A 251 -9.62 -40.10 -27.55
N ILE A 252 -8.39 -39.62 -27.31
CA ILE A 252 -7.75 -39.71 -25.99
C ILE A 252 -8.51 -38.86 -24.97
N LEU A 253 -8.98 -37.66 -25.34
CA LEU A 253 -9.81 -36.85 -24.44
C LEU A 253 -11.12 -37.55 -24.08
N ASP A 254 -11.76 -38.21 -25.05
CA ASP A 254 -13.01 -38.95 -24.83
C ASP A 254 -12.78 -40.13 -23.88
N HIS A 255 -11.74 -40.93 -24.14
CA HIS A 255 -11.28 -42.00 -23.25
C HIS A 255 -11.04 -41.50 -21.82
N TYR A 256 -10.28 -40.40 -21.64
CA TYR A 256 -10.06 -39.84 -20.31
C TYR A 256 -11.34 -39.34 -19.63
N SER A 257 -12.29 -38.82 -20.40
CA SER A 257 -13.55 -38.32 -19.85
C SER A 257 -14.47 -39.45 -19.38
N GLN A 258 -14.48 -40.57 -20.10
CA GLN A 258 -15.35 -41.72 -19.81
C GLN A 258 -14.76 -42.59 -18.69
N ASP A 259 -13.50 -42.98 -18.79
CA ASP A 259 -12.91 -43.97 -17.90
C ASP A 259 -12.46 -43.36 -16.56
N TYR A 260 -12.08 -42.08 -16.55
CA TYR A 260 -11.65 -41.37 -15.34
C TYR A 260 -12.62 -40.29 -14.85
N GLY A 261 -13.83 -40.22 -15.40
CA GLY A 261 -14.82 -39.20 -15.06
C GLY A 261 -15.19 -39.18 -13.56
N GLU A 262 -15.40 -40.36 -12.97
CA GLU A 262 -15.69 -40.50 -11.53
C GLU A 262 -14.51 -40.01 -10.67
N MET A 263 -13.29 -40.39 -11.07
CA MET A 263 -12.05 -39.97 -10.40
C MET A 263 -11.91 -38.44 -10.41
N PHE A 264 -12.14 -37.77 -11.54
CA PHE A 264 -12.05 -36.30 -11.62
C PHE A 264 -13.04 -35.58 -10.70
N MET A 265 -14.27 -36.08 -10.59
CA MET A 265 -15.29 -35.51 -9.70
C MET A 265 -14.89 -35.67 -8.23
N GLN A 266 -14.54 -36.90 -7.82
CA GLN A 266 -14.09 -37.20 -6.46
C GLN A 266 -12.83 -36.42 -6.07
N LEU A 267 -11.90 -36.25 -7.02
CA LEU A 267 -10.69 -35.47 -6.83
C LEU A 267 -11.01 -33.98 -6.64
N ALA A 268 -11.91 -33.42 -7.45
CA ALA A 268 -12.33 -32.03 -7.33
C ALA A 268 -12.99 -31.76 -5.96
N ASP A 269 -13.88 -32.65 -5.51
CA ASP A 269 -14.56 -32.53 -4.22
C ASP A 269 -13.59 -32.67 -3.04
N THR A 270 -12.64 -33.60 -3.14
CA THR A 270 -11.60 -33.80 -2.13
C THR A 270 -10.71 -32.56 -2.02
N ILE A 271 -10.24 -32.00 -3.13
CA ILE A 271 -9.43 -30.78 -3.14
C ILE A 271 -10.24 -29.58 -2.61
N ALA A 272 -11.52 -29.48 -2.97
CA ALA A 272 -12.40 -28.43 -2.48
C ALA A 272 -12.56 -28.49 -0.95
N TYR A 273 -12.74 -29.69 -0.41
CA TYR A 273 -12.87 -29.92 1.03
C TYR A 273 -11.55 -29.64 1.78
N ILE A 274 -10.41 -30.07 1.23
CA ILE A 274 -9.09 -29.74 1.80
C ILE A 274 -8.88 -28.21 1.83
N ASP A 275 -9.20 -27.51 0.75
CA ASP A 275 -9.06 -26.05 0.64
C ASP A 275 -10.00 -25.29 1.60
N PHE A 276 -11.19 -25.84 1.85
CA PHE A 276 -12.13 -25.34 2.86
C PHE A 276 -11.55 -25.44 4.28
N ILE A 277 -11.04 -26.61 4.67
CA ILE A 277 -10.43 -26.83 5.98
C ILE A 277 -9.15 -25.99 6.14
N TYR A 278 -8.30 -25.94 5.11
CA TYR A 278 -7.12 -25.08 5.06
C TYR A 278 -7.50 -23.61 5.29
N SER A 279 -8.51 -23.10 4.57
CA SER A 279 -8.94 -21.70 4.68
C SER A 279 -9.43 -21.38 6.08
N ALA A 280 -10.22 -22.27 6.69
CA ALA A 280 -10.70 -22.11 8.06
C ALA A 280 -9.54 -22.15 9.09
N ALA A 281 -8.59 -23.07 8.91
CA ALA A 281 -7.40 -23.18 9.77
C ALA A 281 -6.52 -21.92 9.70
N ARG A 282 -6.23 -21.41 8.49
CA ARG A 282 -5.46 -20.18 8.30
C ARG A 282 -6.12 -18.99 9.00
N VAL A 283 -7.40 -18.76 8.73
CA VAL A 283 -8.19 -17.67 9.32
C VAL A 283 -8.25 -17.81 10.86
N SER A 284 -8.34 -19.03 11.38
CA SER A 284 -8.33 -19.24 12.84
C SER A 284 -7.01 -18.86 13.51
N VAL A 285 -5.88 -19.07 12.83
CA VAL A 285 -4.55 -18.71 13.32
C VAL A 285 -4.32 -17.20 13.19
N GLU A 286 -4.69 -16.63 12.04
CA GLU A 286 -4.49 -15.22 11.72
C GLU A 286 -5.33 -14.29 12.61
N TYR A 287 -6.59 -14.63 12.85
CA TYR A 287 -7.53 -13.78 13.61
C TYR A 287 -7.83 -14.30 15.01
N GLY A 288 -7.13 -15.34 15.47
CA GLY A 288 -7.30 -15.91 16.80
C GLY A 288 -8.73 -16.41 17.07
N TYR A 289 -9.36 -17.07 16.10
CA TYR A 289 -10.68 -17.68 16.31
C TYR A 289 -10.59 -18.95 17.14
N THR A 290 -11.62 -19.18 17.97
CA THR A 290 -11.70 -20.30 18.90
C THR A 290 -12.76 -21.30 18.47
N ARG A 291 -12.51 -22.58 18.77
CA ARG A 291 -13.44 -23.68 18.51
C ARG A 291 -14.72 -23.50 19.36
N PRO A 292 -15.92 -23.52 18.77
CA PRO A 292 -17.15 -23.47 19.54
C PRO A 292 -17.43 -24.82 20.22
N HIS A 293 -17.93 -24.78 21.46
CA HIS A 293 -18.39 -25.97 22.18
C HIS A 293 -19.88 -26.20 21.96
N ILE A 294 -20.21 -27.19 21.13
CA ILE A 294 -21.60 -27.57 20.87
C ILE A 294 -22.02 -28.63 21.89
N LYS A 295 -22.95 -28.28 22.80
CA LYS A 295 -23.54 -29.25 23.74
C LYS A 295 -24.84 -29.81 23.17
N ASN A 296 -25.00 -31.12 23.26
CA ASN A 296 -26.26 -31.78 22.93
C ASN A 296 -27.35 -31.42 23.93
N LYS A 297 -28.59 -31.35 23.44
CA LYS A 297 -29.81 -31.00 24.16
C LYS A 297 -30.05 -31.97 25.33
N GLN A 298 -29.46 -31.71 26.50
CA GLN A 298 -29.96 -32.27 27.75
C GLN A 298 -31.27 -31.56 28.08
N LYS A 299 -32.29 -32.28 28.58
CA LYS A 299 -33.63 -31.77 28.93
C LYS A 299 -33.54 -30.37 29.57
N GLY A 300 -33.78 -29.32 28.78
CA GLY A 300 -33.48 -27.95 29.18
C GLY A 300 -33.45 -26.98 28.00
N VAL A 301 -33.60 -25.70 28.34
CA VAL A 301 -33.74 -24.54 27.46
C VAL A 301 -32.53 -24.40 26.51
N SER A 302 -32.76 -24.02 25.25
CA SER A 302 -31.70 -23.58 24.34
C SER A 302 -30.93 -22.39 24.94
N TYR A 303 -29.61 -22.45 24.92
CA TYR A 303 -28.76 -21.38 25.45
C TYR A 303 -27.64 -21.01 24.47
N VAL A 304 -27.17 -19.77 24.56
CA VAL A 304 -26.00 -19.24 23.84
C VAL A 304 -25.16 -18.47 24.85
N ASN A 305 -23.87 -18.79 24.92
CA ASN A 305 -22.92 -18.11 25.79
C ASN A 305 -21.64 -17.81 25.03
N ILE A 306 -21.41 -16.53 24.77
CA ILE A 306 -20.28 -16.02 24.00
C ILE A 306 -19.62 -14.93 24.82
N LYS A 307 -18.30 -15.05 25.00
CA LYS A 307 -17.47 -14.05 25.65
C LYS A 307 -16.63 -13.33 24.61
N ASN A 308 -16.49 -12.01 24.76
CA ASN A 308 -15.69 -11.17 23.88
C ASN A 308 -15.98 -11.37 22.39
N ILE A 309 -17.27 -11.39 22.02
CA ILE A 309 -17.68 -11.51 20.62
C ILE A 309 -17.15 -10.34 19.81
N ARG A 310 -16.61 -10.67 18.63
CA ARG A 310 -16.13 -9.72 17.63
C ARG A 310 -16.95 -9.91 16.36
N HIS A 311 -17.22 -8.81 15.66
CA HIS A 311 -17.90 -8.91 14.38
C HIS A 311 -16.86 -9.16 13.27
N PRO A 312 -16.86 -10.33 12.60
CA PRO A 312 -15.76 -10.76 11.74
C PRO A 312 -15.51 -9.86 10.51
N ILE A 313 -16.54 -9.14 10.04
CA ILE A 313 -16.40 -8.18 8.94
C ILE A 313 -16.03 -6.77 9.42
N ILE A 314 -16.76 -6.21 10.40
CA ILE A 314 -16.52 -4.83 10.89
C ILE A 314 -15.13 -4.69 11.52
N GLU A 315 -14.66 -5.70 12.25
CA GLU A 315 -13.31 -5.74 12.82
C GLU A 315 -12.22 -5.57 11.73
N GLN A 316 -12.46 -6.08 10.52
CA GLN A 316 -11.52 -5.99 9.40
C GLN A 316 -11.70 -4.73 8.53
N ILE A 317 -12.78 -3.98 8.73
CA ILE A 317 -13.04 -2.73 7.99
C ILE A 317 -12.49 -1.52 8.77
N ASN A 318 -12.47 -1.60 10.11
CA ASN A 318 -12.08 -0.49 10.97
C ASN A 318 -10.65 -0.66 11.51
N ASP A 319 -9.65 -0.44 10.66
CA ASP A 319 -8.23 -0.60 11.03
C ASP A 319 -7.67 0.54 11.91
N GLU A 320 -8.40 1.66 12.04
CA GLU A 320 -7.93 2.86 12.74
C GLU A 320 -8.22 2.84 14.25
N GLU A 321 -9.17 2.02 14.71
CA GLU A 321 -9.62 1.97 16.10
C GLU A 321 -9.76 0.52 16.60
N GLU A 322 -9.46 0.29 17.87
CA GLU A 322 -9.60 -1.02 18.51
C GLU A 322 -11.09 -1.43 18.61
N TYR A 323 -11.43 -2.62 18.10
CA TYR A 323 -12.80 -3.12 18.15
C TYR A 323 -13.19 -3.51 19.57
N ILE A 324 -14.20 -2.84 20.14
CA ILE A 324 -14.70 -3.15 21.48
C ILE A 324 -15.52 -4.45 21.43
N THR A 325 -15.06 -5.46 22.17
CA THR A 325 -15.73 -6.75 22.28
C THR A 325 -16.96 -6.68 23.17
N ASN A 326 -17.95 -7.55 22.90
CA ASN A 326 -19.17 -7.62 23.73
C ASN A 326 -19.42 -9.05 24.23
N ASP A 327 -20.09 -9.19 25.36
CA ASP A 327 -20.52 -10.49 25.87
C ASP A 327 -21.99 -10.74 25.49
N ILE A 328 -22.32 -11.99 25.13
CA ILE A 328 -23.70 -12.42 24.87
C ILE A 328 -23.99 -13.65 25.71
N SER A 329 -24.99 -13.55 26.59
CA SER A 329 -25.52 -14.68 27.36
C SER A 329 -27.04 -14.71 27.27
N LEU A 330 -27.58 -15.77 26.68
CA LEU A 330 -29.03 -16.02 26.52
C LEU A 330 -29.34 -17.46 26.94
N GLY A 331 -30.47 -17.68 27.61
CA GLY A 331 -30.93 -19.00 28.06
C GLY A 331 -30.22 -19.55 29.31
N ILE A 332 -29.41 -18.74 29.99
CA ILE A 332 -28.73 -19.07 31.24
C ILE A 332 -29.40 -18.29 32.39
N LYS A 333 -29.70 -18.94 33.52
CA LYS A 333 -30.27 -18.30 34.72
C LYS A 333 -31.52 -17.42 34.44
N GLU A 334 -32.49 -17.94 33.69
CA GLU A 334 -33.75 -17.25 33.35
C GLU A 334 -33.62 -15.99 32.47
N HIS A 335 -32.44 -15.71 31.89
CA HIS A 335 -32.26 -14.64 30.89
C HIS A 335 -32.71 -15.11 29.50
N TYR A 336 -34.01 -15.05 29.22
CA TYR A 336 -34.59 -15.53 27.94
C TYR A 336 -34.58 -14.49 26.81
N GLY A 337 -34.27 -13.23 27.11
CA GLY A 337 -34.20 -12.16 26.13
C GLY A 337 -33.41 -10.96 26.65
N SER A 338 -32.94 -10.14 25.72
CA SER A 338 -32.22 -8.89 26.00
C SER A 338 -32.92 -7.73 25.31
N LEU A 339 -33.29 -6.70 26.05
CA LEU A 339 -33.75 -5.43 25.49
C LEU A 339 -32.54 -4.51 25.30
N ILE A 340 -32.14 -4.30 24.06
CA ILE A 340 -31.05 -3.40 23.70
C ILE A 340 -31.67 -2.08 23.23
N TYR A 341 -31.43 -0.99 23.93
CA TYR A 341 -31.84 0.36 23.53
C TYR A 341 -30.62 1.26 23.40
N GLY A 342 -30.64 2.13 22.39
CA GLY A 342 -29.65 3.17 22.17
C GLY A 342 -30.36 4.41 21.64
N LEU A 343 -30.17 5.55 22.30
CA LEU A 343 -30.71 6.83 21.83
C LEU A 343 -29.79 7.38 20.74
N ASN A 344 -30.00 6.95 19.49
CA ASN A 344 -29.44 7.66 18.35
C ASN A 344 -30.02 9.08 18.35
N MET A 345 -29.15 10.10 18.27
CA MET A 345 -29.47 11.56 18.25
C MET A 345 -29.62 12.32 19.58
N CYS A 346 -29.38 11.74 20.75
CA CYS A 346 -29.31 12.54 21.98
C CYS A 346 -27.92 13.20 22.14
N GLY A 347 -27.89 14.52 22.39
CA GLY A 347 -26.70 15.17 22.97
C GLY A 347 -25.87 16.11 22.10
N LYS A 348 -26.18 16.35 20.81
CA LYS A 348 -25.30 17.14 19.91
C LYS A 348 -26.02 18.18 19.04
N CYS A 349 -27.02 18.86 19.60
CA CYS A 349 -27.74 19.93 18.90
C CYS A 349 -27.10 21.29 19.15
N PHE A 350 -26.86 22.07 18.08
CA PHE A 350 -26.29 23.41 18.12
C PHE A 350 -27.25 24.44 17.51
N SER A 351 -27.11 25.72 17.91
CA SER A 351 -27.85 26.82 17.27
C SER A 351 -27.44 27.05 15.83
N LYS A 352 -28.36 27.60 15.04
CA LYS A 352 -28.07 28.11 13.69
C LYS A 352 -26.86 29.09 13.74
N GLY A 353 -25.94 28.95 12.77
CA GLY A 353 -24.73 29.77 12.67
C GLY A 353 -23.54 29.30 13.51
N THR A 354 -23.67 28.25 14.33
CA THR A 354 -22.52 27.66 15.03
C THR A 354 -21.50 27.11 14.03
N GLN A 355 -20.25 27.49 14.22
CA GLN A 355 -19.11 27.03 13.44
C GLN A 355 -18.65 25.66 13.95
N ILE A 356 -18.66 24.65 13.08
CA ILE A 356 -18.25 23.28 13.37
C ILE A 356 -16.93 22.98 12.66
N LEU A 357 -16.00 22.36 13.40
CA LEU A 357 -14.74 21.91 12.86
C LEU A 357 -14.92 20.57 12.14
N MET A 358 -14.60 20.55 10.85
CA MET A 358 -14.59 19.35 10.03
C MET A 358 -13.33 18.51 10.31
N ALA A 359 -13.35 17.22 9.99
CA ALA A 359 -12.20 16.32 10.17
C ALA A 359 -10.95 16.76 9.37
N ASN A 360 -11.16 17.42 8.23
CA ASN A 360 -10.09 18.00 7.41
C ASN A 360 -9.60 19.36 7.93
N GLY A 361 -10.10 19.82 9.09
CA GLY A 361 -9.72 21.08 9.73
C GLY A 361 -10.46 22.33 9.22
N ARG A 362 -11.24 22.22 8.13
CA ARG A 362 -12.06 23.34 7.67
C ARG A 362 -13.20 23.62 8.65
N ILE A 363 -13.65 24.86 8.67
CA ILE A 363 -14.81 25.27 9.46
C ILE A 363 -16.03 25.32 8.54
N LYS A 364 -17.12 24.72 8.98
CA LYS A 364 -18.42 24.72 8.29
C LYS A 364 -19.48 25.17 9.27
N THR A 365 -20.47 25.93 8.81
CA THR A 365 -21.64 26.24 9.66
C THR A 365 -22.49 24.98 9.84
N VAL A 366 -23.13 24.83 11.00
CA VAL A 366 -23.95 23.66 11.32
C VAL A 366 -25.06 23.40 10.30
N GLU A 367 -25.60 24.45 9.68
CA GLU A 367 -26.68 24.37 8.69
C GLU A 367 -26.23 23.80 7.34
N ASP A 368 -24.94 23.96 7.01
CA ASP A 368 -24.35 23.48 5.77
C ASP A 368 -23.83 22.04 5.90
N VAL A 369 -23.78 21.46 7.10
CA VAL A 369 -23.38 20.07 7.33
C VAL A 369 -24.36 19.11 6.64
N ARG A 370 -23.82 18.11 5.94
CA ARG A 370 -24.58 17.11 5.17
C ARG A 370 -24.32 15.70 5.68
N VAL A 371 -25.26 14.79 5.45
CA VAL A 371 -25.03 13.36 5.67
C VAL A 371 -23.84 12.90 4.83
N GLY A 372 -22.93 12.16 5.45
CA GLY A 372 -21.65 11.74 4.88
C GLY A 372 -20.47 12.68 5.15
N ASP A 373 -20.71 13.89 5.69
CA ASP A 373 -19.61 14.75 6.14
C ASP A 373 -18.83 14.11 7.30
N LYS A 374 -17.52 14.39 7.37
CA LYS A 374 -16.66 13.99 8.50
C LYS A 374 -16.42 15.17 9.43
N LEU A 375 -16.89 15.09 10.67
CA LEU A 375 -16.74 16.12 11.70
C LEU A 375 -15.64 15.76 12.69
N MET A 376 -15.02 16.74 13.31
CA MET A 376 -14.07 16.50 14.40
C MET A 376 -14.84 16.25 15.70
N GLY A 377 -14.54 15.14 16.38
CA GLY A 377 -15.08 14.80 17.69
C GLY A 377 -14.39 15.55 18.84
N ASP A 378 -15.04 15.53 19.99
CA ASP A 378 -14.56 15.98 21.31
C ASP A 378 -13.38 15.14 21.85
N ASN A 379 -13.28 13.88 21.42
CA ASN A 379 -12.14 13.00 21.63
C ASN A 379 -11.05 13.17 20.54
N PHE A 380 -11.22 14.13 19.63
CA PHE A 380 -10.27 14.45 18.56
C PHE A 380 -10.09 13.33 17.52
N THR A 381 -11.02 12.38 17.46
CA THR A 381 -11.20 11.46 16.33
C THR A 381 -12.32 11.96 15.42
N HIS A 382 -12.26 11.61 14.14
CA HIS A 382 -13.27 12.06 13.19
C HIS A 382 -14.54 11.20 13.29
N ARG A 383 -15.70 11.83 13.18
CA ARG A 383 -17.01 11.17 13.23
C ARG A 383 -17.75 11.37 11.92
N ASN A 384 -18.37 10.32 11.41
CA ASN A 384 -19.21 10.40 10.20
C ASN A 384 -20.61 10.89 10.57
N VAL A 385 -21.14 11.84 9.81
CA VAL A 385 -22.53 12.27 9.93
C VAL A 385 -23.41 11.23 9.26
N LEU A 386 -24.09 10.41 10.06
CA LEU A 386 -25.01 9.39 9.55
C LEU A 386 -26.39 9.97 9.24
N GLU A 387 -26.86 10.89 10.08
CA GLU A 387 -28.20 11.48 10.00
C GLU A 387 -28.19 12.92 10.55
N LEU A 388 -29.15 13.74 10.11
CA LEU A 388 -29.30 15.13 10.54
C LEU A 388 -30.72 15.36 11.06
N ALA A 389 -30.83 15.89 12.28
CA ALA A 389 -32.10 16.37 12.83
C ALA A 389 -32.19 17.89 12.75
N ARG A 390 -33.39 18.40 12.50
CA ARG A 390 -33.72 19.83 12.55
C ARG A 390 -34.97 20.01 13.39
N GLY A 391 -34.97 20.97 14.31
CA GLY A 391 -36.08 21.21 15.22
C GLY A 391 -36.01 22.58 15.87
N ARG A 392 -36.97 22.88 16.75
CA ARG A 392 -36.98 24.06 17.60
C ARG A 392 -36.98 23.59 19.05
N ASP A 393 -36.14 24.22 19.86
CA ASP A 393 -36.00 23.92 21.29
C ASP A 393 -35.55 25.18 22.03
N GLN A 394 -35.62 25.17 23.36
CA GLN A 394 -35.04 26.22 24.19
C GLN A 394 -33.51 26.16 24.12
N MET A 395 -32.91 27.27 23.72
CA MET A 395 -31.47 27.37 23.50
C MET A 395 -30.77 28.03 24.70
N TYR A 396 -29.63 27.47 25.09
CA TYR A 396 -28.77 27.92 26.18
C TYR A 396 -27.42 28.35 25.61
N THR A 397 -26.99 29.58 25.93
CA THR A 397 -25.66 30.08 25.56
C THR A 397 -24.67 29.79 26.67
N ILE A 398 -23.63 29.04 26.35
CA ILE A 398 -22.54 28.68 27.26
C ILE A 398 -21.42 29.70 27.08
N ILE A 399 -21.05 30.35 28.18
CA ILE A 399 -19.98 31.34 28.25
C ILE A 399 -18.86 30.77 29.11
N PRO A 400 -17.83 30.13 28.52
CA PRO A 400 -16.71 29.65 29.29
C PRO A 400 -15.88 30.81 29.84
N ARG A 401 -15.15 30.59 30.94
CA ARG A 401 -14.17 31.58 31.45
C ARG A 401 -13.04 31.84 30.46
N THR A 402 -12.68 30.81 29.69
CA THR A 402 -11.64 30.81 28.66
C THR A 402 -12.14 30.02 27.46
N GLY A 403 -12.06 30.60 26.26
CA GLY A 403 -12.52 29.97 25.01
C GLY A 403 -13.69 30.70 24.36
N ASP A 404 -14.24 30.08 23.31
CA ASP A 404 -15.31 30.68 22.51
C ASP A 404 -16.69 30.31 23.09
N ARG A 405 -17.62 31.26 23.05
CA ARG A 405 -19.02 31.02 23.46
C ARG A 405 -19.76 30.23 22.38
N PHE A 406 -20.66 29.34 22.78
CA PHE A 406 -21.48 28.56 21.87
C PHE A 406 -22.88 28.34 22.44
N THR A 407 -23.86 28.09 21.57
CA THR A 407 -25.27 27.97 21.96
C THR A 407 -25.83 26.61 21.56
N VAL A 408 -26.49 25.94 22.51
CA VAL A 408 -26.90 24.52 22.44
C VAL A 408 -28.29 24.31 23.06
N THR A 409 -28.88 23.14 22.89
CA THR A 409 -30.16 22.77 23.52
C THR A 409 -29.98 22.30 24.97
N SER A 410 -31.07 22.19 25.74
CA SER A 410 -31.05 21.65 27.12
C SER A 410 -30.49 20.21 27.19
N GLY A 411 -30.80 19.38 26.20
CA GLY A 411 -30.33 18.00 26.11
C GLY A 411 -28.92 17.84 25.56
N HIS A 412 -28.20 18.92 25.23
CA HIS A 412 -26.83 18.84 24.73
C HIS A 412 -25.88 18.30 25.80
N ILE A 413 -25.01 17.35 25.45
CA ILE A 413 -24.06 16.74 26.37
C ILE A 413 -22.80 17.61 26.42
N LEU A 414 -22.46 18.09 27.61
CA LEU A 414 -21.23 18.78 27.92
C LEU A 414 -20.19 17.77 28.42
N CYS A 415 -19.05 17.73 27.75
CA CYS A 415 -17.87 16.99 28.19
C CYS A 415 -17.02 17.92 29.07
N LEU A 416 -17.02 17.68 30.37
CA LEU A 416 -16.32 18.50 31.37
C LEU A 416 -15.17 17.71 31.99
N MET A 417 -14.12 18.42 32.38
CA MET A 417 -12.97 17.88 33.08
C MET A 417 -12.88 18.47 34.49
N GLY A 418 -12.61 17.62 35.47
CA GLY A 418 -12.40 18.01 36.86
C GLY A 418 -11.13 18.83 37.05
N ARG A 419 -11.20 19.87 37.88
CA ARG A 419 -10.05 20.70 38.25
C ARG A 419 -9.05 19.86 39.03
N ARG A 420 -7.89 19.63 38.43
CA ARG A 420 -6.72 19.16 39.15
C ARG A 420 -6.24 20.25 40.09
N TYR A 421 -6.39 20.00 41.38
CA TYR A 421 -5.92 20.87 42.44
C TYR A 421 -5.36 19.97 43.54
N ILE A 422 -4.09 20.18 43.87
CA ILE A 422 -3.42 19.57 45.02
C ILE A 422 -2.70 20.71 45.73
N ASN A 423 -2.96 20.87 47.02
CA ASN A 423 -2.29 21.86 47.84
C ASN A 423 -1.92 21.26 49.18
N THR A 424 -0.71 21.52 49.61
CA THR A 424 -0.15 21.05 50.87
C THR A 424 0.10 22.23 51.77
N VAL A 425 -0.48 22.18 52.97
CA VAL A 425 -0.34 23.25 53.97
C VAL A 425 0.19 22.65 55.27
N TRP A 426 1.23 23.26 55.82
CA TRP A 426 1.71 22.97 57.17
C TRP A 426 0.93 23.76 58.22
N ASP A 427 0.23 23.06 59.11
CA ASP A 427 -0.51 23.65 60.21
C ASP A 427 0.35 23.67 61.48
N LYS A 428 0.99 24.82 61.75
CA LYS A 428 1.90 25.01 62.89
C LYS A 428 1.23 24.77 64.24
N LYS A 429 -0.08 25.02 64.37
CA LYS A 429 -0.81 24.91 65.66
C LYS A 429 -1.10 23.45 66.02
N CYS A 430 -1.42 22.64 65.02
CA CYS A 430 -1.79 21.23 65.22
C CYS A 430 -0.70 20.25 64.79
N THR A 431 0.53 20.74 64.55
CA THR A 431 1.72 19.94 64.19
C THR A 431 1.41 18.84 63.16
N ARG A 432 0.76 19.24 62.06
CA ARG A 432 0.27 18.34 61.02
C ARG A 432 0.46 18.93 59.61
N TYR A 433 0.73 18.05 58.66
CA TYR A 433 0.54 18.35 57.24
C TYR A 433 -0.93 18.16 56.89
N ARG A 434 -1.49 19.07 56.10
CA ARG A 434 -2.82 18.91 55.51
C ARG A 434 -2.70 18.96 54.00
N VAL A 435 -3.08 17.87 53.35
CA VAL A 435 -3.19 17.78 51.90
C VAL A 435 -4.66 18.02 51.56
N ARG A 436 -4.91 18.96 50.65
CA ARG A 436 -6.24 19.24 50.09
C ARG A 436 -6.18 18.98 48.60
N TRP A 437 -7.15 18.23 48.10
CA TRP A 437 -7.28 17.98 46.67
C TRP A 437 -8.73 18.01 46.21
N ILE A 438 -8.95 17.95 44.91
CA ILE A 438 -10.29 17.83 44.32
C ILE A 438 -10.35 16.49 43.58
N TYR A 439 -11.40 15.72 43.82
CA TYR A 439 -11.70 14.46 43.13
C TYR A 439 -13.21 14.38 42.87
N ASN A 440 -13.63 14.08 41.64
CA ASN A 440 -15.04 14.04 41.24
C ASN A 440 -15.81 15.34 41.56
N GLY A 441 -15.14 16.48 41.41
CA GLY A 441 -15.65 17.82 41.76
C GLY A 441 -15.82 18.09 43.26
N ILE A 442 -15.48 17.15 44.14
CA ILE A 442 -15.59 17.26 45.59
C ILE A 442 -14.23 17.65 46.17
N ARG A 443 -14.23 18.57 47.14
CA ARG A 443 -13.02 18.94 47.88
C ARG A 443 -12.73 17.88 48.94
N CYS A 444 -11.63 17.17 48.76
CA CYS A 444 -11.12 16.18 49.69
C CYS A 444 -9.99 16.79 50.53
N SER A 445 -9.83 16.30 51.76
CA SER A 445 -8.70 16.68 52.57
C SER A 445 -8.30 15.57 53.53
N GLU A 446 -7.00 15.37 53.67
CA GLU A 446 -6.42 14.42 54.61
C GLU A 446 -5.33 15.12 55.43
N SER A 447 -5.20 14.69 56.68
CA SER A 447 -4.29 15.30 57.64
C SER A 447 -3.32 14.26 58.19
N PHE A 448 -2.03 14.58 58.11
CA PHE A 448 -0.91 13.77 58.58
C PHE A 448 -0.29 14.44 59.80
N SER A 449 -0.77 14.09 60.99
CA SER A 449 -0.27 14.63 62.27
C SER A 449 0.96 13.89 62.76
N ILE A 450 1.94 14.60 63.31
CA ILE A 450 3.15 14.01 63.90
C ILE A 450 2.79 12.97 64.97
N TYR A 451 1.77 13.23 65.81
CA TYR A 451 1.30 12.29 66.84
C TYR A 451 0.87 10.93 66.29
N LYS A 452 0.30 10.88 65.09
CA LYS A 452 -0.19 9.64 64.44
C LYS A 452 0.94 8.85 63.77
N TYR A 453 2.00 9.53 63.31
CA TYR A 453 3.09 8.93 62.53
C TYR A 453 4.44 8.90 63.27
N GLY A 454 4.48 9.34 64.53
CA GLY A 454 5.63 9.27 65.44
C GLY A 454 6.76 10.27 65.16
N SER A 455 6.97 10.70 63.92
CA SER A 455 8.02 11.66 63.55
C SER A 455 7.61 12.57 62.39
N ILE A 456 8.28 13.73 62.26
CA ILE A 456 8.08 14.68 61.14
C ILE A 456 8.36 13.99 59.80
N LYS A 457 9.49 13.27 59.69
CA LYS A 457 9.90 12.58 58.46
C LYS A 457 8.91 11.50 58.04
N ALA A 458 8.34 10.75 58.99
CA ALA A 458 7.33 9.73 58.69
C ALA A 458 6.01 10.35 58.19
N ALA A 459 5.59 11.49 58.76
CA ALA A 459 4.42 12.22 58.30
C ALA A 459 4.63 12.84 56.90
N GLU A 460 5.83 13.36 56.60
CA GLU A 460 6.20 13.86 55.28
C GLU A 460 6.22 12.75 54.22
N CYS A 461 6.79 11.59 54.55
CA CYS A 461 6.85 10.45 53.65
C CYS A 461 5.43 9.93 53.28
N ALA A 462 4.55 9.79 54.27
CA ALA A 462 3.16 9.39 54.04
C ALA A 462 2.39 10.43 53.19
N MET A 463 2.67 11.71 53.41
CA MET A 463 2.07 12.81 52.65
C MET A 463 2.53 12.83 51.18
N GLU A 464 3.82 12.67 50.91
CA GLU A 464 4.35 12.59 49.55
C GLU A 464 3.85 11.34 48.82
N LYS A 465 3.69 10.22 49.53
CA LYS A 465 3.08 9.01 48.96
C LYS A 465 1.64 9.26 48.51
N LEU A 466 0.81 9.90 49.34
CA LEU A 466 -0.56 10.28 48.95
C LEU A 466 -0.56 11.24 47.74
N LYS A 467 0.37 12.20 47.67
CA LYS A 467 0.47 13.08 46.50
C LYS A 467 0.75 12.30 45.23
N GLN A 468 1.71 11.36 45.26
CA GLN A 468 2.02 10.52 44.11
C GLN A 468 0.81 9.70 43.68
N GLU A 469 0.11 9.07 44.64
CA GLU A 469 -1.12 8.32 44.36
C GLU A 469 -2.19 9.21 43.71
N ILE A 470 -2.35 10.47 44.14
CA ILE A 470 -3.30 11.43 43.54
C ILE A 470 -2.84 11.90 42.14
N GLU A 471 -1.54 12.08 41.91
CA GLU A 471 -1.00 12.47 40.61
C GLU A 471 -1.16 11.37 39.55
N GLU A 472 -1.13 10.10 39.99
CA GLU A 472 -1.37 8.91 39.17
C GLU A 472 -2.85 8.68 38.84
N LEU A 473 -3.79 9.30 39.57
CA LEU A 473 -5.22 9.17 39.26
C LEU A 473 -5.53 9.72 37.86
N GLU A 474 -6.30 8.96 37.10
CA GLU A 474 -6.75 9.37 35.77
C GLU A 474 -7.54 10.69 35.82
N ASN A 475 -7.57 11.38 34.68
CA ASN A 475 -8.36 12.60 34.55
C ASN A 475 -9.85 12.27 34.74
N ASP A 476 -10.49 12.98 35.66
CA ASP A 476 -11.92 12.93 35.92
C ASP A 476 -12.68 13.64 34.80
N TYR A 477 -13.21 12.85 33.86
CA TYR A 477 -14.09 13.32 32.78
C TYR A 477 -15.54 12.99 33.11
N ILE A 478 -16.43 13.93 32.86
CA ILE A 478 -17.87 13.72 32.99
C ILE A 478 -18.61 14.22 31.76
N GLU A 479 -19.53 13.40 31.28
CA GLU A 479 -20.52 13.75 30.26
C GLU A 479 -21.84 14.05 30.98
N ILE A 480 -22.34 15.28 30.84
CA ILE A 480 -23.56 15.73 31.52
C ILE A 480 -24.41 16.60 30.60
N THR A 481 -25.72 16.45 30.61
CA THR A 481 -26.61 17.33 29.83
C THR A 481 -26.61 18.75 30.40
N VAL A 482 -26.93 19.76 29.59
CA VAL A 482 -27.08 21.15 30.08
C VAL A 482 -28.14 21.21 31.18
N GLU A 483 -29.26 20.51 31.01
CA GLU A 483 -30.32 20.44 32.02
C GLU A 483 -29.82 19.87 33.36
N ASP A 484 -29.08 18.76 33.33
CA ASP A 484 -28.54 18.15 34.53
C ASP A 484 -27.42 18.98 35.15
N TYR A 485 -26.62 19.66 34.33
CA TYR A 485 -25.59 20.59 34.80
C TYR A 485 -26.20 21.75 35.60
N LEU A 486 -27.35 22.28 35.17
CA LEU A 486 -28.05 23.35 35.89
C LEU A 486 -28.57 22.90 37.27
N LYS A 487 -28.90 21.61 37.43
CA LYS A 487 -29.31 21.02 38.71
C LYS A 487 -28.14 20.80 39.68
N LYS A 488 -26.89 20.86 39.22
CA LYS A 488 -25.70 20.62 40.07
C LYS A 488 -25.39 21.81 40.99
N ALA A 489 -24.84 21.49 42.16
CA ALA A 489 -24.40 22.47 43.15
C ALA A 489 -23.33 23.43 42.60
N THR A 490 -23.24 24.63 43.18
CA THR A 490 -22.29 25.67 42.74
C THR A 490 -20.83 25.22 42.84
N ASP A 491 -20.47 24.44 43.87
CA ASP A 491 -19.11 23.91 44.02
C ASP A 491 -18.74 22.95 42.88
N PHE A 492 -19.67 22.09 42.45
CA PHE A 492 -19.47 21.23 41.28
C PHE A 492 -19.20 22.07 40.03
N ARG A 493 -20.03 23.09 39.79
CA ARG A 493 -19.92 23.97 38.61
C ARG A 493 -18.63 24.81 38.60
N LEU A 494 -18.05 25.11 39.77
CA LEU A 494 -16.77 25.81 39.89
C LEU A 494 -15.54 24.91 39.70
N ASN A 495 -15.69 23.61 39.93
CA ASN A 495 -14.60 22.65 39.87
C ASN A 495 -14.54 21.89 38.54
N TYR A 496 -15.57 21.94 37.70
CA TYR A 496 -15.56 21.35 36.36
C TYR A 496 -15.46 22.42 35.27
N TYR A 497 -14.64 22.16 34.24
CA TYR A 497 -14.42 23.08 33.13
C TYR A 497 -14.46 22.35 31.78
N LEU A 498 -14.77 23.10 30.73
CA LEU A 498 -14.63 22.62 29.35
C LEU A 498 -13.13 22.50 29.03
N TYR A 499 -12.74 21.38 28.44
CA TYR A 499 -11.35 21.11 28.10
C TYR A 499 -11.17 20.94 26.59
N THR A 500 -9.94 21.12 26.14
CA THR A 500 -9.50 20.87 24.77
C THR A 500 -8.25 20.01 24.79
N LYS A 501 -8.17 18.96 23.97
CA LYS A 501 -6.94 18.19 23.71
C LYS A 501 -6.36 18.59 22.34
N PRO A 502 -5.09 18.26 22.04
CA PRO A 502 -4.54 18.43 20.70
C PRO A 502 -5.30 17.64 19.63
N CYS A 503 -5.58 18.28 18.50
CA CYS A 503 -6.12 17.62 17.30
C CYS A 503 -4.99 16.88 16.57
N ASN A 504 -5.29 15.71 15.98
CA ASN A 504 -4.37 15.02 15.05
C ASN A 504 -4.93 15.09 13.63
N PHE A 505 -4.23 15.76 12.72
CA PHE A 505 -4.58 15.82 11.30
C PHE A 505 -3.71 14.87 10.48
N SER A 506 -4.24 14.42 9.33
CA SER A 506 -3.51 13.63 8.34
C SER A 506 -2.27 14.36 7.84
N ALA A 507 -1.19 13.62 7.61
CA ALA A 507 0.04 14.20 7.08
C ALA A 507 -0.16 14.78 5.68
N GLN A 508 0.28 16.02 5.48
CA GLN A 508 0.29 16.68 4.17
C GLN A 508 1.73 17.05 3.79
N THR A 509 2.03 17.01 2.50
CA THR A 509 3.35 17.42 1.99
C THR A 509 3.51 18.93 2.11
N VAL A 510 4.61 19.37 2.72
CA VAL A 510 4.96 20.79 2.83
C VAL A 510 6.09 21.16 1.89
N GLU A 511 5.99 22.35 1.27
CA GLU A 511 6.94 22.79 0.25
C GLU A 511 8.24 23.34 0.85
N ILE A 512 8.15 23.97 2.01
CA ILE A 512 9.26 24.48 2.80
C ILE A 512 9.15 24.04 4.26
N ASP A 513 10.30 23.97 4.94
CA ASP A 513 10.38 23.67 6.36
C ASP A 513 9.42 24.57 7.17
N PRO A 514 8.57 24.00 8.03
CA PRO A 514 7.56 24.76 8.77
C PRO A 514 8.16 25.83 9.68
N TYR A 515 9.35 25.59 10.26
CA TYR A 515 10.02 26.57 11.11
C TYR A 515 10.46 27.80 10.31
N ILE A 516 11.06 27.59 9.13
CA ILE A 516 11.45 28.69 8.23
C ILE A 516 10.23 29.53 7.84
N LEU A 517 9.11 28.88 7.52
CA LEU A 517 7.87 29.57 7.18
C LEU A 517 7.33 30.37 8.37
N GLY A 518 7.26 29.77 9.56
CA GLY A 518 6.78 30.41 10.78
C GLY A 518 7.58 31.68 11.12
N TYR A 519 8.91 31.58 11.08
CA TYR A 519 9.79 32.72 11.36
C TYR A 519 9.68 33.82 10.29
N TRP A 520 9.57 33.45 9.00
CA TRP A 520 9.35 34.45 7.95
C TRP A 520 7.98 35.12 8.05
N LEU A 521 6.96 34.43 8.56
CA LEU A 521 5.64 35.03 8.77
C LEU A 521 5.68 36.14 9.83
N GLY A 522 6.47 35.99 10.89
CA GLY A 522 6.74 37.07 11.85
C GLY A 522 7.66 38.13 11.26
N ASP A 523 8.97 37.90 11.34
CA ASP A 523 10.03 38.86 11.00
C ASP A 523 10.56 38.78 9.55
N GLY A 524 9.79 38.21 8.64
CA GLY A 524 10.12 38.20 7.21
C GLY A 524 9.63 39.43 6.46
N SER A 525 10.31 39.76 5.35
CA SER A 525 9.84 40.79 4.41
C SER A 525 8.52 40.38 3.75
N SER A 526 7.53 41.28 3.69
CA SER A 526 6.25 41.00 3.02
C SER A 526 6.36 40.82 1.49
N ALA A 527 7.46 41.28 0.88
CA ALA A 527 7.64 41.28 -0.58
C ALA A 527 8.78 40.37 -1.08
N HIS A 528 9.70 39.97 -0.20
CA HIS A 528 10.91 39.27 -0.59
C HIS A 528 11.26 38.09 0.34
N ALA A 529 12.05 37.15 -0.18
CA ALA A 529 12.67 36.07 0.59
C ALA A 529 13.82 36.61 1.45
N MET A 530 13.46 37.34 2.51
CA MET A 530 14.36 38.00 3.45
C MET A 530 13.78 37.90 4.86
N ILE A 531 14.66 37.74 5.84
CA ILE A 531 14.34 37.78 7.28
C ILE A 531 15.19 38.85 7.96
N TYR A 532 14.74 39.32 9.11
CA TYR A 532 15.46 40.26 9.96
C TYR A 532 15.73 39.58 11.29
N THR A 533 17.00 39.47 11.70
CA THR A 533 17.35 38.84 12.98
C THR A 533 18.70 39.33 13.50
N ALA A 534 18.77 39.60 14.81
CA ALA A 534 20.02 39.86 15.50
C ALA A 534 20.67 38.56 16.04
N ASP A 535 19.91 37.47 16.08
CA ASP A 535 20.29 36.25 16.78
C ASP A 535 21.11 35.31 15.89
N LYS A 536 22.32 35.01 16.35
CA LYS A 536 23.24 34.11 15.65
C LYS A 536 22.73 32.67 15.58
N GLU A 537 21.96 32.25 16.56
CA GLU A 537 21.36 30.92 16.64
C GLU A 537 20.35 30.71 15.51
N ILE A 538 19.49 31.70 15.26
CA ILE A 538 18.52 31.69 14.16
C ILE A 538 19.25 31.59 12.82
N ILE A 539 20.31 32.36 12.61
CA ILE A 539 21.10 32.33 11.36
C ILE A 539 21.70 30.93 11.14
N THR A 540 22.27 30.34 12.20
CA THR A 540 22.86 29.00 12.15
C THR A 540 21.78 27.95 11.82
N ARG A 541 20.62 28.04 12.47
CA ARG A 541 19.49 27.15 12.23
C ARG A 541 18.95 27.26 10.80
N PHE A 542 18.84 28.48 10.28
CA PHE A 542 18.43 28.72 8.89
C PHE A 542 19.42 28.14 7.90
N HIS A 543 20.73 28.27 8.14
CA HIS A 543 21.77 27.67 7.29
C HIS A 543 21.57 26.15 7.18
N GLU A 544 21.42 25.44 8.30
CA GLU A 544 21.16 24.00 8.33
C GLU A 544 19.91 23.59 7.56
N LEU A 545 18.79 24.29 7.81
CA LEU A 545 17.49 23.95 7.24
C LEU A 545 17.37 24.33 5.75
N LEU A 546 18.12 25.32 5.25
CA LEU A 546 18.07 25.77 3.85
C LEU A 546 18.93 24.91 2.92
N LEU A 547 19.98 24.26 3.44
CA LEU A 547 20.89 23.41 2.65
C LEU A 547 20.15 22.28 1.92
N GLN A 548 19.12 21.70 2.54
CA GLN A 548 18.30 20.65 1.92
C GLN A 548 17.55 21.11 0.66
N TYR A 549 17.36 22.41 0.50
CA TYR A 549 16.72 23.03 -0.66
C TYR A 549 17.73 23.66 -1.64
N GLY A 550 19.05 23.49 -1.41
CA GLY A 550 20.09 24.13 -2.22
C GLY A 550 20.13 25.66 -2.08
N MET A 551 19.65 26.18 -0.95
CA MET A 551 19.62 27.60 -0.62
C MET A 551 20.51 27.90 0.59
N ASP A 552 20.89 29.16 0.72
CA ASP A 552 21.63 29.67 1.87
C ASP A 552 21.21 31.11 2.20
N ILE A 553 21.56 31.57 3.40
CA ILE A 553 21.26 32.87 3.96
C ILE A 553 22.47 33.81 3.81
N PHE A 554 22.26 35.00 3.24
CA PHE A 554 23.32 35.96 2.96
C PHE A 554 23.04 37.27 3.68
N TYR A 555 24.00 37.73 4.49
CA TYR A 555 23.94 39.02 5.15
C TYR A 555 23.84 40.15 4.12
N LYS A 556 22.96 41.13 4.39
CA LYS A 556 22.83 42.35 3.60
C LYS A 556 23.30 43.56 4.41
N GLN A 557 22.39 44.18 5.17
CA GLN A 557 22.60 45.37 6.01
C GLN A 557 21.54 45.37 7.14
N ASP A 558 21.82 45.97 8.29
CA ASP A 558 20.87 46.20 9.40
C ASP A 558 20.06 44.96 9.80
N TYR A 559 20.75 43.89 10.19
CA TYR A 559 20.14 42.59 10.56
C TYR A 559 19.32 41.91 9.46
N ALA A 560 19.30 42.46 8.25
CA ALA A 560 18.60 41.88 7.12
C ALA A 560 19.43 40.80 6.43
N TYR A 561 18.82 39.63 6.26
CA TYR A 561 19.42 38.48 5.60
C TYR A 561 18.57 38.03 4.43
N SER A 562 19.19 37.97 3.24
CA SER A 562 18.52 37.52 2.01
C SER A 562 18.77 36.04 1.78
N ILE A 563 17.71 35.29 1.53
CA ILE A 563 17.78 33.86 1.23
C ILE A 563 17.90 33.67 -0.28
N LYS A 564 18.98 33.03 -0.75
CA LYS A 564 19.29 32.87 -2.19
C LYS A 564 19.80 31.47 -2.49
N LYS A 565 19.74 31.07 -3.76
CA LYS A 565 20.30 29.80 -4.26
C LYS A 565 21.83 29.79 -4.12
N ILE A 566 22.38 28.63 -3.74
CA ILE A 566 23.83 28.40 -3.69
C ILE A 566 24.34 28.30 -5.14
N ASN A 567 25.02 29.33 -5.62
CA ASN A 567 25.62 29.35 -6.96
C ASN A 567 27.06 28.77 -6.98
N THR A 568 27.70 28.57 -5.83
CA THR A 568 29.09 28.11 -5.73
C THR A 568 29.31 27.36 -4.41
N ILE A 569 29.80 26.12 -4.47
CA ILE A 569 30.20 25.36 -3.28
C ILE A 569 31.64 25.79 -2.96
N ILE A 570 31.85 26.44 -1.81
CA ILE A 570 33.19 26.79 -1.34
C ILE A 570 33.78 25.54 -0.67
N VAL A 571 34.83 24.96 -1.28
CA VAL A 571 35.62 23.91 -0.64
C VAL A 571 36.81 24.58 0.04
N ASN A 572 36.79 24.68 1.37
CA ASN A 572 37.99 25.04 2.11
C ASN A 572 38.83 23.76 2.33
N ASN A 573 39.97 23.70 1.65
CA ASN A 573 41.11 22.80 1.83
C ASN A 573 40.84 21.30 2.10
N SER A 574 40.95 20.51 1.04
CA SER A 574 41.57 19.18 1.11
C SER A 574 42.35 18.91 -0.17
N PRO A 575 43.67 18.59 -0.12
CA PRO A 575 44.52 18.44 -1.30
C PRO A 575 44.18 17.24 -2.21
N ILE A 576 43.27 16.37 -1.80
CA ILE A 576 43.11 15.03 -2.41
C ILE A 576 42.16 15.01 -3.63
N LEU A 577 41.45 16.12 -3.94
CA LEU A 577 40.54 16.16 -5.10
C LEU A 577 41.12 16.85 -6.36
N ASN A 578 42.45 16.93 -6.47
CA ASN A 578 43.12 17.76 -7.48
C ASN A 578 43.36 17.10 -8.87
N MET A 579 42.75 15.96 -9.18
CA MET A 579 43.07 15.26 -10.44
C MET A 579 41.92 15.00 -11.43
N ARG A 580 40.67 15.43 -11.18
CA ARG A 580 39.54 15.04 -12.07
C ARG A 580 38.69 16.13 -12.72
N LEU A 581 38.93 17.42 -12.51
CA LEU A 581 37.99 18.45 -12.99
C LEU A 581 38.59 19.67 -13.72
N GLY A 582 39.84 19.61 -14.19
CA GLY A 582 40.33 20.59 -15.19
C GLY A 582 40.36 22.06 -14.75
N TYR A 583 40.49 22.33 -13.46
CA TYR A 583 40.62 23.69 -12.92
C TYR A 583 42.09 24.15 -12.88
N LYS A 584 42.33 25.44 -13.13
CA LYS A 584 43.66 26.06 -12.94
C LYS A 584 43.54 27.11 -11.83
N ILE A 585 44.33 26.94 -10.77
CA ILE A 585 44.41 27.90 -9.66
C ILE A 585 45.68 28.73 -9.87
N ILE A 586 45.55 30.06 -9.85
CA ILE A 586 46.68 30.99 -9.99
C ILE A 586 46.73 31.88 -8.75
N LYS A 587 47.93 32.05 -8.18
CA LYS A 587 48.17 32.96 -7.05
C LYS A 587 48.40 34.38 -7.60
N ARG A 588 47.62 35.35 -7.14
CA ARG A 588 47.85 36.78 -7.39
C ARG A 588 47.78 37.52 -6.06
N GLY A 589 48.94 37.93 -5.54
CA GLY A 589 49.05 38.56 -4.22
C GLY A 589 48.69 37.61 -3.07
N GLN A 590 47.95 38.09 -2.07
CA GLN A 590 47.46 37.30 -0.93
C GLN A 590 46.17 36.50 -1.22
N SER A 591 45.80 36.34 -2.50
CA SER A 591 44.54 35.72 -2.91
C SER A 591 44.74 34.64 -3.96
N TRP A 592 43.85 33.63 -3.94
CA TRP A 592 43.82 32.54 -4.90
C TRP A 592 42.66 32.72 -5.89
N VAL A 593 42.93 32.59 -7.18
CA VAL A 593 41.93 32.74 -8.25
C VAL A 593 41.77 31.39 -8.96
N VAL A 594 40.52 30.91 -9.07
CA VAL A 594 40.18 29.70 -9.82
C VAL A 594 39.59 30.11 -11.18
N ILE A 595 40.20 29.68 -12.28
CA ILE A 595 39.76 30.02 -13.63
C ILE A 595 39.14 28.80 -14.31
N TRP A 596 37.94 28.97 -14.87
CA TRP A 596 37.27 27.98 -15.73
C TRP A 596 37.77 28.10 -17.18
N LYS A 597 38.02 26.97 -17.85
CA LYS A 597 38.24 26.97 -19.31
C LYS A 597 36.89 27.17 -20.02
N GLY A 598 36.45 28.43 -20.13
CA GLY A 598 35.27 28.78 -20.93
C GLY A 598 34.59 30.11 -20.55
N GLY A 599 35.29 31.23 -20.65
CA GLY A 599 34.64 32.55 -20.61
C GLY A 599 34.62 33.23 -19.24
N LYS A 600 34.82 34.55 -19.30
CA LYS A 600 35.13 35.46 -18.18
C LYS A 600 33.98 35.57 -17.16
N LYS A 601 34.21 35.11 -15.93
CA LYS A 601 33.59 35.68 -14.73
C LYS A 601 34.61 35.74 -13.59
N THR A 602 34.83 36.94 -13.06
CA THR A 602 35.68 37.23 -11.91
C THR A 602 34.82 37.28 -10.65
N CYS A 603 35.21 36.56 -9.59
CA CYS A 603 34.56 36.62 -8.28
C CYS A 603 35.57 37.10 -7.23
N TYR A 604 35.17 38.04 -6.36
CA TYR A 604 35.97 38.53 -5.23
C TYR A 604 35.54 37.83 -3.93
N PHE A 605 36.49 37.52 -3.05
CA PHE A 605 36.24 36.99 -1.71
C PHE A 605 35.94 38.11 -0.70
N ASN A 606 35.00 37.90 0.23
CA ASN A 606 34.78 38.74 1.40
C ASN A 606 35.37 38.08 2.67
N LYS A 607 36.05 38.87 3.51
CA LYS A 607 37.06 38.51 4.51
C LYS A 607 36.51 37.88 5.81
N TYR A 608 35.21 37.57 5.92
CA TYR A 608 34.55 37.40 7.22
C TYR A 608 34.08 36.01 7.65
N TYR A 609 34.42 34.92 6.95
CA TYR A 609 33.95 33.58 7.35
C TYR A 609 35.11 32.63 7.71
N LYS A 610 35.35 32.47 9.02
CA LYS A 610 35.97 31.27 9.62
C LYS A 610 34.86 30.51 10.35
N TYR A 611 34.32 29.45 9.76
CA TYR A 611 33.48 28.47 10.45
C TYR A 611 33.95 27.04 10.13
N PRO A 612 33.70 26.06 11.02
CA PRO A 612 34.39 24.78 11.04
C PRO A 612 33.91 23.82 9.94
N LEU A 613 34.75 22.83 9.65
CA LEU A 613 34.54 21.79 8.64
C LEU A 613 33.19 21.07 8.83
N LEU A 614 32.37 21.05 7.77
CA LEU A 614 31.29 20.07 7.60
C LEU A 614 31.90 18.67 7.51
N GLU A 615 31.41 17.72 8.33
CA GLU A 615 31.77 16.32 8.22
C GLU A 615 31.40 15.72 6.84
N ALA A 616 32.21 14.77 6.36
CA ALA A 616 32.13 14.18 5.02
C ALA A 616 30.77 13.52 4.68
N THR A 617 29.93 13.23 5.68
CA THR A 617 28.57 12.69 5.54
C THR A 617 27.61 13.69 4.89
N CYS A 618 27.75 14.99 5.17
CA CYS A 618 26.92 16.05 4.57
C CYS A 618 27.21 16.23 3.06
N TYR A 619 28.44 15.95 2.63
CA TYR A 619 28.87 16.09 1.24
C TYR A 619 28.25 15.04 0.31
N LYS A 620 28.07 13.80 0.80
CA LYS A 620 27.38 12.73 0.04
C LYS A 620 25.90 13.05 -0.18
N LYS A 621 25.21 13.64 0.82
CA LYS A 621 23.81 14.09 0.69
C LYS A 621 23.64 15.19 -0.38
N LEU A 622 24.55 16.16 -0.42
CA LEU A 622 24.56 17.26 -1.40
C LEU A 622 24.74 16.79 -2.85
N LEU A 623 25.60 15.79 -3.08
CA LEU A 623 25.84 15.20 -4.41
C LEU A 623 24.63 14.41 -4.93
N ILE A 624 23.94 13.68 -4.05
CA ILE A 624 22.71 12.95 -4.37
C ILE A 624 21.55 13.93 -4.65
N MET A 625 21.50 15.07 -3.97
CA MET A 625 20.46 16.10 -4.14
C MET A 625 20.52 16.84 -5.48
N LYS A 626 21.70 16.96 -6.12
CA LYS A 626 21.82 17.56 -7.47
C LYS A 626 20.99 16.84 -8.54
N ALA A 627 20.61 15.58 -8.33
CA ALA A 627 19.82 14.80 -9.28
C ALA A 627 18.30 15.04 -9.21
N LYS A 628 17.78 15.77 -8.21
CA LYS A 628 16.31 15.92 -7.98
C LYS A 628 15.76 17.34 -7.97
N ILE A 629 16.59 18.38 -8.14
CA ILE A 629 16.15 19.78 -7.95
C ILE A 629 15.66 20.41 -9.27
N LYS A 630 14.40 20.88 -9.30
CA LYS A 630 13.81 21.66 -10.41
C LYS A 630 14.55 23.00 -10.64
N PRO A 631 14.60 23.52 -11.87
CA PRO A 631 15.38 24.70 -12.23
C PRO A 631 14.65 25.99 -11.85
N VAL A 632 14.64 26.36 -10.56
CA VAL A 632 14.08 27.64 -10.11
C VAL A 632 15.19 28.50 -9.50
N ALA A 633 15.18 29.80 -9.82
CA ALA A 633 16.24 30.74 -9.42
C ALA A 633 16.29 31.01 -7.90
N ASN A 634 15.14 30.92 -7.20
CA ASN A 634 15.03 30.98 -5.74
C ASN A 634 13.81 30.16 -5.29
N TYR A 635 14.06 29.03 -4.61
CA TYR A 635 13.02 28.06 -4.25
C TYR A 635 12.04 28.60 -3.20
N LEU A 636 12.54 29.29 -2.16
CA LEU A 636 11.68 29.94 -1.16
C LEU A 636 10.76 30.98 -1.81
N MET A 637 11.29 31.82 -2.70
CA MET A 637 10.47 32.81 -3.41
C MET A 637 9.35 32.16 -4.23
N TRP A 638 9.62 31.00 -4.84
CA TRP A 638 8.61 30.23 -5.56
C TRP A 638 7.54 29.68 -4.63
N CYS A 639 7.91 29.12 -3.47
CA CYS A 639 6.96 28.66 -2.45
C CYS A 639 6.06 29.81 -1.96
N LEU A 640 6.64 30.97 -1.64
CA LEU A 640 5.90 32.14 -1.18
C LEU A 640 4.85 32.63 -2.20
N ARG A 641 5.21 32.64 -3.49
CA ARG A 641 4.29 33.01 -4.57
C ARG A 641 3.17 31.99 -4.75
N ARG A 642 3.53 30.70 -4.73
CA ARG A 642 2.58 29.60 -4.92
C ARG A 642 1.52 29.54 -3.81
N ASN A 643 1.91 29.87 -2.57
CA ASN A 643 1.00 29.93 -1.44
C ASN A 643 0.36 31.32 -1.23
N ASN A 644 0.52 32.25 -2.18
CA ASN A 644 -0.03 33.61 -2.10
C ASN A 644 0.34 34.35 -0.79
N LEU A 645 1.59 34.21 -0.34
CA LEU A 645 2.07 34.77 0.94
C LEU A 645 2.67 36.18 0.80
N LEU A 646 3.05 36.58 -0.41
CA LEU A 646 3.62 37.91 -0.66
C LEU A 646 2.53 38.98 -0.57
N GLY A 647 2.71 39.95 0.33
CA GLY A 647 1.71 40.99 0.63
C GLY A 647 0.47 40.51 1.39
N ASN A 648 0.34 39.20 1.63
CA ASN A 648 -0.80 38.57 2.28
C ASN A 648 -0.33 37.48 3.26
N LYS A 649 0.30 37.91 4.36
CA LYS A 649 0.83 36.99 5.39
C LYS A 649 -0.32 36.27 6.10
N HIS A 650 -0.44 34.96 5.85
CA HIS A 650 -1.36 34.02 6.48
C HIS A 650 -0.68 32.66 6.58
N ILE A 651 -1.21 31.72 7.38
CA ILE A 651 -0.68 30.36 7.43
C ILE A 651 -1.43 29.51 6.39
N PRO A 652 -0.77 28.89 5.41
CA PRO A 652 -1.46 28.07 4.43
C PRO A 652 -2.10 26.81 5.05
N ASP A 653 -3.23 26.38 4.52
CA ASP A 653 -4.00 25.21 4.99
C ASP A 653 -3.14 23.95 5.15
N GLN A 654 -2.20 23.72 4.24
CA GLN A 654 -1.29 22.55 4.28
C GLN A 654 -0.35 22.53 5.49
N TYR A 655 -0.18 23.67 6.17
CA TYR A 655 0.55 23.76 7.43
C TYR A 655 -0.41 23.79 8.63
N LYS A 656 -1.57 24.45 8.50
CA LYS A 656 -2.60 24.51 9.56
C LYS A 656 -3.23 23.16 9.86
N TYR A 657 -3.45 22.33 8.84
CA TYR A 657 -4.17 21.05 8.94
C TYR A 657 -3.22 19.87 8.71
N ASN A 658 -2.10 19.87 9.42
CA ASN A 658 -1.04 18.88 9.29
C ASN A 658 -0.69 18.24 10.63
N THR A 659 0.26 17.30 10.61
CA THR A 659 0.73 16.59 11.80
C THR A 659 1.15 17.55 12.91
N ARG A 660 1.11 17.05 14.15
CA ARG A 660 1.51 17.81 15.33
C ARG A 660 2.93 18.38 15.21
N ASP A 661 3.87 17.61 14.65
CA ASP A 661 5.26 18.04 14.45
C ASP A 661 5.38 19.26 13.52
N VAL A 662 4.67 19.24 12.38
CA VAL A 662 4.66 20.36 11.42
C VAL A 662 4.14 21.64 12.07
N ARG A 663 3.03 21.53 12.80
CA ARG A 663 2.41 22.67 13.49
C ARG A 663 3.27 23.19 14.64
N LEU A 664 3.91 22.32 15.41
CA LEU A 664 4.84 22.72 16.48
C LEU A 664 6.04 23.49 15.92
N LYS A 665 6.66 22.99 14.85
CA LYS A 665 7.78 23.67 14.17
C LYS A 665 7.37 25.03 13.63
N LEU A 666 6.18 25.11 13.02
CA LEU A 666 5.64 26.39 12.54
C LEU A 666 5.42 27.38 13.69
N LEU A 667 4.75 26.93 14.76
CA LEU A 667 4.48 27.78 15.92
C LEU A 667 5.77 28.23 16.60
N ALA A 668 6.78 27.36 16.69
CA ALA A 668 8.10 27.72 17.21
C ALA A 668 8.75 28.85 16.39
N GLY A 669 8.69 28.78 15.06
CA GLY A 669 9.22 29.87 14.21
C GLY A 669 8.50 31.20 14.44
N VAL A 670 7.17 31.17 14.63
CA VAL A 670 6.39 32.39 14.94
C VAL A 670 6.74 32.96 16.32
N ILE A 671 6.93 32.10 17.33
CA ILE A 671 7.33 32.51 18.67
C ILE A 671 8.75 33.08 18.69
N ASP A 672 9.69 32.48 17.97
CA ASP A 672 11.09 32.94 17.92
C ASP A 672 11.26 34.29 17.18
N SER A 673 10.26 34.72 16.40
CA SER A 673 10.28 36.02 15.73
C SER A 673 9.60 37.10 16.58
N ASP A 674 8.28 37.00 16.76
CA ASP A 674 7.47 38.06 17.41
C ASP A 674 7.08 37.73 18.87
N GLY A 675 7.59 36.65 19.45
CA GLY A 675 7.20 36.15 20.77
C GLY A 675 8.00 36.73 21.93
N TYR A 676 7.31 36.99 23.04
CA TYR A 676 7.87 37.44 24.31
C TYR A 676 7.44 36.51 25.45
N TRP A 677 8.40 35.98 26.20
CA TRP A 677 8.12 35.14 27.37
C TRP A 677 7.81 35.98 28.62
N ASN A 678 6.67 35.70 29.25
CA ASN A 678 6.26 36.26 30.53
C ASN A 678 6.13 35.14 31.59
N ARG A 679 5.84 35.50 32.86
CA ARG A 679 5.74 34.52 33.98
C ARG A 679 4.63 33.45 33.78
N TYR A 680 3.68 33.70 32.89
CA TYR A 680 2.47 32.91 32.71
C TYR A 680 2.32 32.32 31.28
N GLY A 681 3.25 32.57 30.36
CA GLY A 681 3.18 32.11 28.97
C GLY A 681 3.95 32.99 27.97
N TYR A 682 3.65 32.81 26.69
CA TYR A 682 4.20 33.62 25.59
C TYR A 682 3.15 34.61 25.09
N ASP A 683 3.54 35.88 24.94
CA ASP A 683 2.77 36.91 24.26
C ASP A 683 3.32 37.11 22.85
N ILE A 684 2.45 37.25 21.85
CA ILE A 684 2.85 37.49 20.45
C ILE A 684 2.07 38.69 19.93
N VAL A 685 2.76 39.67 19.33
CA VAL A 685 2.13 40.89 18.81
C VAL A 685 2.21 40.90 17.29
N LEU A 686 1.07 40.72 16.61
CA LEU A 686 1.00 40.66 15.15
C LEU A 686 0.13 41.79 14.58
N LYS A 687 0.57 42.38 13.46
CA LYS A 687 -0.19 43.43 12.74
C LYS A 687 -1.36 42.89 11.92
N SER A 688 -1.26 41.65 11.44
CA SER A 688 -2.29 41.02 10.60
C SER A 688 -3.31 40.28 11.46
N LYS A 689 -4.59 40.67 11.36
CA LYS A 689 -5.69 39.97 12.03
C LYS A 689 -5.81 38.52 11.56
N GLN A 690 -5.68 38.28 10.26
CA GLN A 690 -5.76 36.93 9.68
C GLN A 690 -4.64 36.03 10.21
N LEU A 691 -3.39 36.54 10.24
CA LEU A 691 -2.27 35.77 10.76
C LEU A 691 -2.46 35.45 12.25
N MET A 692 -2.99 36.39 13.03
CA MET A 692 -3.29 36.19 14.45
C MET A 692 -4.34 35.10 14.67
N GLU A 693 -5.43 35.12 13.89
CA GLU A 693 -6.46 34.07 13.91
C GLU A 693 -5.87 32.70 13.53
N ASP A 694 -4.99 32.65 12.52
CA ASP A 694 -4.32 31.43 12.10
C ASP A 694 -3.36 30.88 13.17
N VAL A 695 -2.56 31.73 13.81
CA VAL A 695 -1.63 31.34 14.89
C VAL A 695 -2.40 30.78 16.07
N ILE A 696 -3.52 31.40 16.43
CA ILE A 696 -4.36 30.93 17.54
C ILE A 696 -5.04 29.62 17.20
N PHE A 697 -5.51 29.45 15.96
CA PHE A 697 -5.98 28.15 15.51
C PHE A 697 -4.89 27.08 15.68
N VAL A 698 -3.66 27.35 15.20
CA VAL A 698 -2.54 26.41 15.32
C VAL A 698 -2.23 26.09 16.80
N ALA A 699 -2.13 27.10 17.66
CA ALA A 699 -1.86 26.91 19.09
C ALA A 699 -2.95 26.10 19.79
N ARG A 700 -4.24 26.43 19.59
CA ARG A 700 -5.39 25.70 20.16
C ARG A 700 -5.45 24.27 19.64
N SER A 701 -5.19 24.08 18.35
CA SER A 701 -5.17 22.74 17.74
C SER A 701 -4.02 21.85 18.23
N LEU A 702 -2.99 22.43 18.86
CA LEU A 702 -1.90 21.72 19.55
C LEU A 702 -2.19 21.48 21.04
N GLY A 703 -3.36 21.92 21.53
CA GLY A 703 -3.79 21.79 22.92
C GLY A 703 -3.36 22.94 23.83
N TYR A 704 -2.78 24.02 23.30
CA TYR A 704 -2.41 25.18 24.10
C TYR A 704 -3.61 26.12 24.33
N ASN A 705 -3.67 26.72 25.51
CA ASN A 705 -4.64 27.76 25.81
C ASN A 705 -4.17 29.10 25.22
N ALA A 706 -4.82 29.57 24.15
CA ALA A 706 -4.45 30.79 23.43
C ALA A 706 -5.67 31.70 23.19
N TYR A 707 -5.48 33.02 23.32
CA TYR A 707 -6.54 34.02 23.26
C TYR A 707 -6.12 35.28 22.51
N ILE A 708 -7.09 35.91 21.82
CA ILE A 708 -6.91 37.24 21.21
C ILE A 708 -7.26 38.29 22.25
N LYS A 709 -6.34 39.21 22.51
CA LYS A 709 -6.63 40.46 23.19
C LYS A 709 -6.35 41.61 22.23
N LYS A 710 -7.34 42.47 22.01
CA LYS A 710 -7.10 43.73 21.27
C LYS A 710 -6.27 44.64 22.16
N THR A 711 -5.07 44.94 21.72
CA THR A 711 -4.26 46.02 22.28
C THR A 711 -4.72 47.31 21.60
N THR A 712 -5.23 48.25 22.40
CA THR A 712 -5.63 49.60 21.96
C THR A 712 -4.44 50.44 21.56
#